data_AF-A0A6G1CH57-F1
#
_entry.id   AF-A0A6G1CH57-F1
#
_cell.length_a   1.000
_cell.length_b   1.000
_cell.length_c   1.000
_cell.angle_alpha   90.00
_cell.angle_beta   90.00
_cell.angle_gamma   90.00
#
_symmetry.space_group_name_H-M   'P 1'
#
loop_
_entity.id
_entity.type
_entity.pdbx_description
1 polymer ?
#
loop_
_entity_poly.entity_id
_entity_poly.type
_entity_poly.pdbx_seq_one_letter_code
_entity_poly.pdbx_strand_id
1 'polypeptide(L)'
;CGFGRAAASVFEKEDLRARAALPQRLRAAVHAALRARDPSAGAFSYVPTYAAAGGGSRDVSAAANPWFDVAHDDAPESPLIAFVNPRSGGRLGPVLKSRLQELIGEDQAALVTSGWLRRSSELHNALIRALAGTARPHLALPLYAHLLRAGLLPTPHTLPSLLKSLALSPAVPGAPGLALAVHAHAVKLGLAGFLLVSNALIRVHAGLLGRLSDALMLLRTAASVDASTFNTLITAYARAGRVADARLLFDEMPARNAVSWSAMVNGYVQAGDGREALGLFTRMQAEGVCLDDMVLVGVLAACTQLGVLEQGKWVHGYLKANNIRITVFLGTALVDMYSKCGEVQLAMEVFNGMKEKNVLAWTTMIKGLAMHGRGSEALMLFSQMESLGVKPDDIAFIGALCACTHTGLVDKGRELFNSMVRKYGIKPKIEHYGCMVDLLARNGLLNEARDMVEKMPMKPDALIWGALMAGCRFHKNVELAEYVVKHWIELEPDKSGAYVLLGNIYAASGRHASAREIRHLMREKGVDKTPGCSTVEIKGVIHQFIVGDLSHPFIEEILAKWEEIDSRIRLEEGYVPDKKEVLLDIEEEEKEGALSRHSEKMAIAFTLIKTSDDMPIRIVKNLRVCHDCHHVTKLISKVFDLTVVKPSDFVEYALACLEQLADAGDHSAKSIRHNLRVMVAGGDGTVGWVLGCLGDLYVQNREPVPPVAVIPLGTGNDLSRSFGWGASFPFGWKAAAKRSLYKAIFGSVSCLDSWHVVVSMPGRGDEEEEEELDLPHSLRNLGECTFYDDGTAEGELPETVSCFDGVFYNYFSIGMDAQVAYGFHHLRDEKPFLASGPLSNKLIYAGYTCKQGWFFTQCISDPELRGLRNIIRLSIKKMDSSEWENIPVPSSVRAIVALNLHNYASGRNPWGNLKPEYLEKRGFVEAQSDDGLLEIFGLKQGWHASLVMVELISAKHIAQAAAIRLEIKGGQWRDAYMQMDGEPWKQPLNPEYSTFVDIKKRWKSPSPCLAGAAKKIFSFQLGTQRLNPNDDW
;
A
#
# COMPACT_ATOMS: atom_id res chain seq x y z
N CYS A 1 37.49 13.33 -16.33
CA CYS A 1 36.69 13.88 -17.45
C CYS A 1 35.63 12.83 -17.86
N GLY A 2 34.41 13.14 -18.27
CA GLY A 2 33.73 14.45 -18.42
C GLY A 2 32.48 14.32 -19.29
N PHE A 3 32.59 13.59 -20.40
CA PHE A 3 31.59 13.52 -21.47
C PHE A 3 30.70 12.27 -21.37
N GLY A 4 29.90 12.19 -20.30
CA GLY A 4 28.92 11.12 -20.08
C GLY A 4 27.50 11.58 -19.74
N ARG A 5 27.27 12.90 -19.62
CA ARG A 5 25.98 13.46 -19.14
C ARG A 5 25.06 14.03 -20.24
N ALA A 6 25.54 14.20 -21.47
CA ALA A 6 24.82 14.95 -22.51
C ALA A 6 23.75 14.16 -23.30
N ALA A 7 23.85 12.83 -23.37
CA ALA A 7 22.97 12.02 -24.24
C ALA A 7 21.60 11.66 -23.62
N ALA A 8 21.40 11.90 -22.33
CA ALA A 8 20.22 11.41 -21.59
C ALA A 8 19.12 12.48 -21.37
N SER A 9 19.29 13.68 -21.94
CA SER A 9 18.41 14.84 -21.77
C SER A 9 17.54 15.17 -22.99
N VAL A 10 17.55 14.32 -24.03
CA VAL A 10 16.95 14.60 -25.34
C VAL A 10 15.61 13.88 -25.56
N PHE A 11 15.32 12.81 -24.81
CA PHE A 11 14.16 11.96 -25.06
C PHE A 11 12.91 12.44 -24.32
N GLU A 12 11.94 12.91 -25.11
CA GLU A 12 10.64 13.34 -24.65
C GLU A 12 9.84 12.23 -23.94
N LYS A 13 8.82 12.64 -23.17
CA LYS A 13 7.89 11.68 -22.56
C LYS A 13 7.09 10.91 -23.61
N GLU A 14 6.71 11.61 -24.68
CA GLU A 14 5.79 11.13 -25.72
C GLU A 14 6.43 10.10 -26.65
N ASP A 15 7.69 10.28 -27.06
CA ASP A 15 8.44 9.32 -27.89
C ASP A 15 8.62 7.97 -27.19
N LEU A 16 8.99 7.98 -25.90
CA LEU A 16 9.04 6.77 -25.06
C LEU A 16 7.66 6.11 -24.88
N ARG A 17 6.57 6.88 -24.94
CA ARG A 17 5.20 6.37 -24.83
C ARG A 17 4.77 5.71 -26.13
N ALA A 18 5.03 6.35 -27.27
CA ALA A 18 4.70 5.85 -28.60
C ALA A 18 5.42 4.54 -28.95
N ARG A 19 6.71 4.40 -28.62
CA ARG A 19 7.51 3.21 -28.98
C ARG A 19 7.29 1.98 -28.11
N ALA A 20 6.60 2.10 -26.96
CA ALA A 20 6.54 1.05 -25.94
C ALA A 20 5.13 0.72 -25.41
N ALA A 21 4.17 1.65 -25.46
CA ALA A 21 2.81 1.38 -24.97
C ALA A 21 2.00 0.60 -26.01
N LEU A 22 1.39 -0.52 -25.61
CA LEU A 22 0.45 -1.24 -26.48
C LEU A 22 -0.72 -0.32 -26.87
N PRO A 23 -1.23 -0.37 -28.12
CA PRO A 23 -2.42 0.33 -28.56
C PRO A 23 -3.61 0.13 -27.62
N GLN A 24 -4.46 1.14 -27.47
CA GLN A 24 -5.55 1.13 -26.48
C GLN A 24 -6.52 -0.04 -26.68
N ARG A 25 -6.80 -0.42 -27.93
CA ARG A 25 -7.62 -1.56 -28.33
C ARG A 25 -7.03 -2.89 -27.82
N LEU A 26 -5.79 -3.20 -28.19
CA LEU A 26 -5.12 -4.45 -27.80
C LEU A 26 -4.82 -4.51 -26.30
N ARG A 27 -4.57 -3.37 -25.67
CA ARG A 27 -4.47 -3.26 -24.20
C ARG A 27 -5.79 -3.66 -23.51
N ALA A 28 -6.94 -3.27 -24.06
CA ALA A 28 -8.24 -3.66 -23.54
C ALA A 28 -8.53 -5.16 -23.77
N ALA A 29 -8.22 -5.70 -24.95
CA ALA A 29 -8.40 -7.13 -25.25
C ALA A 29 -7.54 -8.03 -24.35
N VAL A 30 -6.27 -7.68 -24.13
CA VAL A 30 -5.38 -8.36 -23.18
C VAL A 30 -5.92 -8.28 -21.75
N HIS A 31 -6.44 -7.12 -21.34
CA HIS A 31 -7.03 -6.93 -20.01
C HIS A 31 -8.32 -7.75 -19.82
N ALA A 32 -9.12 -7.94 -20.87
CA ALA A 32 -10.31 -8.79 -20.85
C ALA A 32 -9.93 -10.28 -20.72
N ALA A 33 -8.94 -10.74 -21.47
CA ALA A 33 -8.46 -12.13 -21.40
C ALA A 33 -7.86 -12.49 -20.03
N LEU A 34 -7.00 -11.62 -19.49
CA LEU A 34 -6.44 -11.76 -18.14
C LEU A 34 -7.53 -11.81 -17.06
N ARG A 35 -8.57 -10.97 -17.20
CA ARG A 35 -9.70 -10.92 -16.27
C ARG A 35 -10.52 -12.21 -16.29
N ALA A 36 -10.86 -12.70 -17.48
CA ALA A 36 -11.71 -13.87 -17.66
C ALA A 36 -11.00 -15.19 -17.38
N ARG A 37 -9.66 -15.20 -17.33
CA ARG A 37 -8.84 -16.42 -17.45
C ARG A 37 -9.24 -17.26 -18.67
N ASP A 38 -9.47 -16.57 -19.77
CA ASP A 38 -9.86 -17.12 -21.07
C ASP A 38 -9.20 -16.26 -22.16
N PRO A 39 -8.27 -16.82 -22.98
CA PRO A 39 -7.67 -16.09 -24.09
C PRO A 39 -8.69 -15.49 -25.06
N SER A 40 -9.82 -16.20 -25.27
CA SER A 40 -10.85 -15.84 -26.25
C SER A 40 -11.74 -14.68 -25.80
N ALA A 41 -11.79 -14.36 -24.50
CA ALA A 41 -12.50 -13.20 -23.99
C ALA A 41 -12.00 -11.87 -24.58
N GLY A 42 -10.73 -11.82 -25.02
CA GLY A 42 -10.19 -10.70 -25.80
C GLY A 42 -10.88 -10.52 -27.15
N ALA A 43 -11.24 -11.61 -27.84
CA ALA A 43 -11.94 -11.57 -29.12
C ALA A 43 -13.40 -11.11 -29.01
N PHE A 44 -14.07 -11.26 -27.87
CA PHE A 44 -15.41 -10.66 -27.67
C PHE A 44 -15.36 -9.12 -27.60
N SER A 45 -14.20 -8.51 -27.30
CA SER A 45 -13.99 -7.07 -27.41
C SER A 45 -13.71 -6.57 -28.84
N TYR A 46 -13.52 -7.49 -29.79
CA TYR A 46 -13.24 -7.20 -31.22
C TYR A 46 -14.53 -6.95 -32.03
N VAL A 47 -15.69 -7.42 -31.56
CA VAL A 47 -16.95 -7.43 -32.32
C VAL A 47 -17.65 -6.06 -32.29
N PRO A 48 -17.89 -5.39 -33.44
CA PRO A 48 -18.76 -4.22 -33.50
C PRO A 48 -20.21 -4.60 -33.18
N THR A 49 -20.89 -3.83 -32.34
CA THR A 49 -22.20 -4.18 -31.76
C THR A 49 -23.38 -4.02 -32.73
N TYR A 50 -23.46 -4.89 -33.75
CA TYR A 50 -24.57 -4.95 -34.72
C TYR A 50 -25.02 -6.40 -35.05
N ALA A 51 -25.51 -7.14 -34.04
CA ALA A 51 -26.06 -8.49 -34.23
C ALA A 51 -27.14 -8.90 -33.20
N ALA A 52 -28.08 -8.00 -32.84
CA ALA A 52 -29.09 -8.28 -31.80
C ALA A 52 -30.51 -7.70 -32.05
N ALA A 53 -30.89 -7.46 -33.31
CA ALA A 53 -32.28 -7.22 -33.72
C ALA A 53 -32.45 -7.61 -35.19
N GLY A 54 -33.55 -8.29 -35.54
CA GLY A 54 -33.73 -8.88 -36.88
C GLY A 54 -34.76 -8.16 -37.76
N GLY A 55 -34.58 -8.31 -39.08
CA GLY A 55 -35.64 -8.13 -40.09
C GLY A 55 -35.77 -6.73 -40.71
N GLY A 56 -35.50 -6.63 -42.02
CA GLY A 56 -35.86 -5.47 -42.83
C GLY A 56 -34.81 -5.09 -43.88
N SER A 57 -35.10 -5.34 -45.15
CA SER A 57 -34.24 -4.92 -46.27
C SER A 57 -34.47 -3.45 -46.64
N ARG A 58 -33.39 -2.66 -46.74
CA ARG A 58 -33.28 -1.56 -47.72
C ARG A 58 -31.83 -1.14 -47.89
N ASP A 59 -31.54 -0.58 -49.07
CA ASP A 59 -30.19 -0.44 -49.60
C ASP A 59 -29.68 1.00 -49.56
N VAL A 60 -28.35 1.15 -49.59
CA VAL A 60 -27.56 2.37 -49.86
C VAL A 60 -27.91 3.67 -49.10
N SER A 61 -27.04 4.06 -48.17
CA SER A 61 -26.11 5.18 -48.42
C SER A 61 -24.99 5.25 -47.38
N ALA A 62 -23.79 5.64 -47.81
CA ALA A 62 -22.64 5.81 -46.92
C ALA A 62 -22.64 7.20 -46.29
N ALA A 63 -22.50 7.23 -44.96
CA ALA A 63 -22.20 8.43 -44.18
C ALA A 63 -21.05 8.12 -43.22
N ALA A 64 -19.97 8.91 -43.29
CA ALA A 64 -18.77 8.68 -42.49
C ALA A 64 -19.01 9.01 -41.00
N ASN A 65 -18.43 8.23 -40.10
CA ASN A 65 -18.55 8.43 -38.66
C ASN A 65 -17.32 9.23 -38.14
N PRO A 66 -17.47 10.43 -37.54
CA PRO A 66 -16.35 11.36 -37.27
C PRO A 66 -15.30 10.97 -36.20
N TRP A 67 -15.12 9.67 -35.92
CA TRP A 67 -14.13 9.15 -34.98
C TRP A 67 -13.10 8.20 -35.62
N PHE A 68 -13.30 7.80 -36.88
CA PHE A 68 -12.31 7.03 -37.66
C PHE A 68 -11.47 7.96 -38.55
N ASP A 69 -10.68 8.83 -37.91
CA ASP A 69 -9.55 9.51 -38.55
C ASP A 69 -8.44 9.82 -37.52
N VAL A 70 -8.16 8.85 -36.65
CA VAL A 70 -6.93 8.81 -35.85
C VAL A 70 -5.93 7.98 -36.64
N ALA A 71 -4.78 8.58 -36.94
CA ALA A 71 -3.77 7.98 -37.82
C ALA A 71 -3.31 6.60 -37.35
N HIS A 72 -3.08 5.70 -38.32
CA HIS A 72 -2.17 4.55 -38.26
C HIS A 72 -2.01 3.88 -36.88
N ASP A 73 -2.76 2.80 -36.62
CA ASP A 73 -2.60 1.89 -35.47
C ASP A 73 -1.34 1.01 -35.62
N ASP A 74 -0.24 1.64 -36.05
CA ASP A 74 1.07 1.05 -36.31
C ASP A 74 1.60 0.45 -35.00
N ALA A 75 1.96 -0.83 -35.04
CA ALA A 75 2.46 -1.52 -33.86
C ALA A 75 3.75 -0.85 -33.35
N PRO A 76 3.88 -0.60 -32.03
CA PRO A 76 5.08 -0.01 -31.45
C PRO A 76 6.33 -0.85 -31.77
N GLU A 77 7.47 -0.19 -32.03
CA GLU A 77 8.74 -0.84 -32.42
C GLU A 77 9.26 -1.85 -31.39
N SER A 78 8.97 -1.64 -30.10
CA SER A 78 9.32 -2.56 -29.02
C SER A 78 8.31 -2.41 -27.87
N PRO A 79 7.13 -3.05 -27.99
CA PRO A 79 6.11 -3.03 -26.95
C PRO A 79 6.69 -3.61 -25.66
N LEU A 80 6.43 -2.96 -24.53
CA LEU A 80 7.07 -3.29 -23.26
C LEU A 80 6.02 -3.56 -22.18
N ILE A 81 6.10 -4.75 -21.56
CA ILE A 81 5.30 -5.12 -20.40
C ILE A 81 6.20 -5.23 -19.18
N ALA A 82 5.82 -4.61 -18.06
CA ALA A 82 6.68 -4.44 -16.89
C ALA A 82 6.12 -5.12 -15.62
N PHE A 83 6.74 -6.22 -15.20
CA PHE A 83 6.54 -6.81 -13.89
C PHE A 83 7.37 -6.07 -12.84
N VAL A 84 6.72 -5.55 -11.80
CA VAL A 84 7.38 -4.86 -10.69
C VAL A 84 7.05 -5.59 -9.40
N ASN A 85 8.05 -6.25 -8.79
CA ASN A 85 7.90 -6.86 -7.48
C ASN A 85 7.92 -5.75 -6.41
N PRO A 86 6.79 -5.45 -5.73
CA PRO A 86 6.71 -4.32 -4.80
C PRO A 86 7.45 -4.59 -3.47
N ARG A 87 7.84 -5.84 -3.20
CA ARG A 87 8.64 -6.22 -2.02
C ARG A 87 10.15 -6.06 -2.28
N SER A 88 10.59 -6.12 -3.55
CA SER A 88 11.98 -5.91 -3.94
C SER A 88 12.38 -4.43 -3.85
N GLY A 89 13.60 -4.15 -3.40
CA GLY A 89 14.12 -2.78 -3.28
C GLY A 89 13.46 -1.90 -2.20
N GLY A 90 12.65 -2.50 -1.31
CA GLY A 90 11.96 -1.81 -0.23
C GLY A 90 11.06 -0.67 -0.74
N ARG A 91 11.32 0.56 -0.28
CA ARG A 91 10.48 1.74 -0.57
C ARG A 91 10.41 2.12 -2.07
N LEU A 92 11.27 1.56 -2.92
CA LEU A 92 11.35 1.91 -4.35
C LEU A 92 10.34 1.16 -5.23
N GLY A 93 9.90 -0.06 -4.88
CA GLY A 93 9.02 -0.87 -5.74
C GLY A 93 7.69 -0.19 -6.09
N PRO A 94 6.85 0.20 -5.11
CA PRO A 94 5.57 0.86 -5.38
C PRO A 94 5.72 2.23 -6.07
N VAL A 95 6.76 2.98 -5.71
CA VAL A 95 7.10 4.29 -6.29
C VAL A 95 7.53 4.15 -7.76
N LEU A 96 8.23 3.05 -8.10
CA LEU A 96 8.58 2.70 -9.47
C LEU A 96 7.34 2.29 -10.29
N LYS A 97 6.43 1.47 -9.75
CA LYS A 97 5.14 1.14 -10.40
C LYS A 97 4.39 2.42 -10.79
N SER A 98 4.18 3.32 -9.82
CA SER A 98 3.55 4.63 -10.03
C SER A 98 4.29 5.49 -11.08
N ARG A 99 5.62 5.55 -11.06
CA ARG A 99 6.38 6.36 -12.03
C ARG A 99 6.40 5.77 -13.44
N LEU A 100 6.37 4.45 -13.59
CA LEU A 100 6.21 3.80 -14.90
C LEU A 100 4.83 4.11 -15.48
N GLN A 101 3.79 4.18 -14.64
CA GLN A 101 2.46 4.66 -15.04
C GLN A 101 2.44 6.18 -15.35
N GLU A 102 3.10 7.03 -14.55
CA GLU A 102 3.17 8.49 -14.75
C GLU A 102 3.93 8.89 -16.02
N LEU A 103 4.94 8.12 -16.43
CA LEU A 103 5.58 8.27 -17.74
C LEU A 103 4.60 7.99 -18.91
N ILE A 104 3.37 7.56 -18.60
CA ILE A 104 2.31 7.13 -19.52
C ILE A 104 0.93 7.84 -19.18
N GLY A 105 0.84 8.88 -18.31
CA GLY A 105 -0.41 9.67 -17.96
C GLY A 105 -0.23 11.05 -17.20
N GLU A 106 -1.27 11.93 -17.03
CA GLU A 106 -1.16 13.43 -16.72
C GLU A 106 -2.32 14.21 -15.91
N ASP A 107 -2.16 15.54 -15.58
CA ASP A 107 -3.07 16.55 -14.86
C ASP A 107 -2.76 18.06 -15.30
N GLN A 108 -3.13 19.30 -14.81
CA GLN A 108 -3.65 19.99 -13.58
C GLN A 108 -4.09 21.51 -13.81
N ALA A 109 -4.73 22.28 -12.86
CA ALA A 109 -5.21 23.71 -13.03
C ALA A 109 -5.36 24.64 -11.74
N ALA A 110 -5.41 26.02 -11.83
CA ALA A 110 -5.70 27.03 -10.73
C ALA A 110 -5.65 28.58 -11.07
N LEU A 111 -6.20 29.54 -10.24
CA LEU A 111 -5.73 30.98 -10.07
C LEU A 111 -6.11 31.81 -8.75
N VAL A 112 -6.46 33.15 -8.78
CA VAL A 112 -6.45 34.19 -7.64
C VAL A 112 -7.52 35.37 -7.83
N THR A 113 -7.90 36.44 -7.04
CA THR A 113 -7.28 37.60 -6.24
C THR A 113 -8.24 38.35 -5.19
N SER A 114 -8.11 39.69 -4.90
CA SER A 114 -8.83 40.58 -3.88
C SER A 114 -8.70 42.12 -4.18
N GLY A 115 -9.14 43.22 -3.48
CA GLY A 115 -9.87 43.58 -2.20
C GLY A 115 -9.84 45.12 -1.79
N TRP A 116 -10.39 45.56 -0.61
CA TRP A 116 -10.20 46.85 0.21
C TRP A 116 -11.09 48.17 0.18
N LEU A 117 -11.16 48.85 1.36
CA LEU A 117 -11.41 50.29 1.76
C LEU A 117 -12.81 51.01 1.80
N ARG A 118 -12.87 52.23 2.42
CA ARG A 118 -14.01 52.74 3.29
C ARG A 118 -13.78 54.14 3.98
N ARG A 119 -14.69 55.17 3.90
CA ARG A 119 -14.91 56.29 4.89
C ARG A 119 -16.16 57.21 4.61
N SER A 120 -17.20 57.23 5.47
CA SER A 120 -18.42 58.10 5.35
C SER A 120 -19.34 58.08 6.62
N SER A 121 -20.69 58.00 6.52
CA SER A 121 -21.62 57.65 7.63
C SER A 121 -21.84 56.13 7.71
N GLU A 122 -21.91 55.54 6.52
CA GLU A 122 -21.65 54.15 6.18
C GLU A 122 -20.23 53.78 6.64
N LEU A 123 -19.32 54.75 6.81
CA LEU A 123 -18.32 54.89 7.88
C LEU A 123 -18.67 54.24 9.22
N HIS A 124 -19.36 54.92 10.13
CA HIS A 124 -19.57 54.40 11.49
C HIS A 124 -20.32 53.07 11.50
N ASN A 125 -21.25 52.89 10.56
CA ASN A 125 -21.86 51.59 10.28
C ASN A 125 -20.83 50.53 9.87
N ALA A 126 -19.89 50.81 8.97
CA ALA A 126 -18.84 49.89 8.54
C ALA A 126 -17.72 49.72 9.59
N LEU A 127 -17.46 50.72 10.45
CA LEU A 127 -16.59 50.64 11.62
C LEU A 127 -17.10 49.54 12.53
N ILE A 128 -18.35 49.66 12.98
CA ILE A 128 -19.04 48.66 13.79
C ILE A 128 -19.12 47.31 13.02
N ARG A 129 -19.52 47.31 11.74
CA ARG A 129 -19.72 46.09 10.92
C ARG A 129 -18.44 45.30 10.62
N ALA A 130 -17.30 45.96 10.43
CA ALA A 130 -16.03 45.26 10.19
C ALA A 130 -15.22 45.05 11.49
N LEU A 131 -15.46 45.81 12.58
CA LEU A 131 -15.02 45.38 13.91
C LEU A 131 -15.75 44.10 14.34
N ALA A 132 -17.04 43.98 14.00
CA ALA A 132 -17.81 42.71 13.97
C ALA A 132 -17.34 41.71 12.87
N GLY A 133 -16.10 41.87 12.40
CA GLY A 133 -15.34 40.98 11.52
C GLY A 133 -13.83 41.00 11.80
N THR A 134 -13.37 41.57 12.93
CA THR A 134 -11.98 41.50 13.39
C THR A 134 -11.85 40.66 14.66
N ALA A 135 -10.63 40.30 15.04
CA ALA A 135 -10.32 39.59 16.29
C ALA A 135 -10.60 40.38 17.60
N ARG A 136 -11.21 41.57 17.53
CA ARG A 136 -11.63 42.36 18.72
C ARG A 136 -13.05 42.96 18.58
N PRO A 137 -14.12 42.15 18.47
CA PRO A 137 -15.47 42.66 18.21
C PRO A 137 -16.01 43.58 19.31
N HIS A 138 -15.60 43.36 20.56
CA HIS A 138 -15.96 44.20 21.71
C HIS A 138 -15.67 45.71 21.52
N LEU A 139 -14.71 46.09 20.67
CA LEU A 139 -14.40 47.50 20.36
C LEU A 139 -15.51 48.21 19.56
N ALA A 140 -16.50 47.48 19.04
CA ALA A 140 -17.71 48.05 18.45
C ALA A 140 -18.61 48.74 19.49
N LEU A 141 -18.58 48.31 20.77
CA LEU A 141 -19.37 48.92 21.85
C LEU A 141 -18.92 50.37 22.16
N PRO A 142 -17.61 50.67 22.39
CA PRO A 142 -17.11 52.03 22.46
C PRO A 142 -17.45 52.90 21.24
N LEU A 143 -17.43 52.35 20.03
CA LEU A 143 -17.74 53.11 18.81
C LEU A 143 -19.24 53.36 18.60
N TYR A 144 -20.10 52.46 19.07
CA TYR A 144 -21.54 52.72 19.15
C TYR A 144 -21.87 53.76 20.23
N ALA A 145 -21.20 53.71 21.39
CA ALA A 145 -21.27 54.76 22.40
C ALA A 145 -20.73 56.10 21.89
N HIS A 146 -19.70 56.10 21.02
CA HIS A 146 -19.19 57.30 20.37
C HIS A 146 -20.16 57.86 19.33
N LEU A 147 -20.79 57.01 18.51
CA LEU A 147 -21.85 57.38 17.56
C LEU A 147 -23.02 58.08 18.29
N LEU A 148 -23.48 57.51 19.41
CA LEU A 148 -24.52 58.11 20.24
C LEU A 148 -24.08 59.43 20.90
N ARG A 149 -22.84 59.51 21.40
CA ARG A 149 -22.25 60.74 21.97
C ARG A 149 -22.00 61.84 20.92
N ALA A 150 -21.86 61.48 19.64
CA ALA A 150 -21.72 62.39 18.52
C ALA A 150 -23.08 62.88 17.96
N GLY A 151 -24.20 62.57 18.62
CA GLY A 151 -25.54 63.00 18.22
C GLY A 151 -26.12 62.29 17.00
N LEU A 152 -25.46 61.23 16.50
CA LEU A 152 -25.92 60.47 15.34
C LEU A 152 -26.86 59.34 15.76
N LEU A 153 -28.03 59.26 15.13
CA LEU A 153 -29.03 58.23 15.43
C LEU A 153 -28.62 56.84 14.89
N PRO A 154 -28.90 55.75 15.63
CA PRO A 154 -28.76 54.39 15.10
C PRO A 154 -29.71 54.16 13.91
N THR A 155 -29.13 53.78 12.78
CA THR A 155 -29.89 53.35 11.58
C THR A 155 -30.29 51.87 11.70
N PRO A 156 -31.24 51.37 10.87
CA PRO A 156 -31.48 49.94 10.69
C PRO A 156 -30.23 49.11 10.32
N HIS A 157 -29.14 49.76 9.88
CA HIS A 157 -27.86 49.12 9.57
C HIS A 157 -26.85 49.14 10.74
N THR A 158 -27.08 49.94 11.77
CA THR A 158 -26.21 50.11 12.94
C THR A 158 -26.43 48.98 13.95
N LEU A 159 -27.68 48.75 14.34
CA LEU A 159 -28.05 47.75 15.35
C LEU A 159 -27.67 46.31 14.94
N PRO A 160 -27.86 45.85 13.70
CA PRO A 160 -27.44 44.50 13.29
C PRO A 160 -25.93 44.29 13.38
N SER A 161 -25.16 45.33 13.07
CA SER A 161 -23.70 45.32 13.13
C SER A 161 -23.22 45.22 14.58
N LEU A 162 -23.90 45.91 15.50
CA LEU A 162 -23.64 45.85 16.95
C LEU A 162 -24.05 44.50 17.57
N LEU A 163 -25.25 44.00 17.26
CA LEU A 163 -25.74 42.70 17.71
C LEU A 163 -24.84 41.56 17.24
N LYS A 164 -24.33 41.63 15.99
CA LYS A 164 -23.29 40.72 15.49
C LYS A 164 -21.99 40.81 16.32
N SER A 165 -21.55 42.00 16.72
CA SER A 165 -20.34 42.16 17.54
C SER A 165 -20.47 41.53 18.95
N LEU A 166 -21.66 41.62 19.55
CA LEU A 166 -22.00 40.97 20.83
C LEU A 166 -22.02 39.44 20.70
N ALA A 167 -22.68 38.92 19.65
CA ALA A 167 -22.71 37.48 19.37
C ALA A 167 -21.31 36.87 19.12
N LEU A 168 -20.37 37.66 18.59
CA LEU A 168 -18.98 37.27 18.35
C LEU A 168 -18.05 37.56 19.54
N SER A 169 -18.56 37.94 20.71
CA SER A 169 -17.76 38.15 21.93
C SER A 169 -18.50 37.73 23.20
N PRO A 170 -18.92 36.45 23.34
CA PRO A 170 -19.61 35.93 24.53
C PRO A 170 -18.76 36.03 25.81
N ALA A 171 -17.44 36.12 25.69
CA ALA A 171 -16.52 36.29 26.82
C ALA A 171 -16.51 37.72 27.41
N VAL A 172 -17.28 38.68 26.88
CA VAL A 172 -17.44 40.01 27.48
C VAL A 172 -18.42 39.92 28.66
N PRO A 173 -18.02 40.29 29.89
CA PRO A 173 -18.92 40.29 31.04
C PRO A 173 -20.19 41.09 30.77
N GLY A 174 -21.35 40.47 30.99
CA GLY A 174 -22.65 41.10 30.75
C GLY A 174 -23.11 41.16 29.28
N ALA A 175 -22.41 40.54 28.31
CA ALA A 175 -22.85 40.52 26.91
C ALA A 175 -24.31 40.06 26.68
N PRO A 176 -24.85 39.06 27.41
CA PRO A 176 -26.29 38.73 27.36
C PRO A 176 -27.21 39.88 27.78
N GLY A 177 -26.85 40.61 28.84
CA GLY A 177 -27.60 41.77 29.31
C GLY A 177 -27.52 42.96 28.34
N LEU A 178 -26.34 43.20 27.75
CA LEU A 178 -26.16 44.21 26.70
C LEU A 178 -26.95 43.86 25.43
N ALA A 179 -27.02 42.59 25.05
CA ALA A 179 -27.85 42.13 23.94
C ALA A 179 -29.35 42.40 24.18
N LEU A 180 -29.85 42.11 25.39
CA LEU A 180 -31.24 42.41 25.78
C LEU A 180 -31.49 43.93 25.87
N ALA A 181 -30.52 44.73 26.33
CA ALA A 181 -30.61 46.19 26.33
C ALA A 181 -30.66 46.78 24.91
N VAL A 182 -29.87 46.24 23.97
CA VAL A 182 -29.92 46.64 22.55
C VAL A 182 -31.23 46.19 21.91
N HIS A 183 -31.80 45.04 22.28
CA HIS A 183 -33.13 44.61 21.86
C HIS A 183 -34.23 45.59 22.35
N ALA A 184 -34.23 45.95 23.63
CA ALA A 184 -35.15 46.95 24.17
C ALA A 184 -35.00 48.32 23.51
N HIS A 185 -33.76 48.73 23.19
CA HIS A 185 -33.48 49.97 22.46
C HIS A 185 -33.99 49.92 21.01
N ALA A 186 -33.87 48.77 20.33
CA ALA A 186 -34.42 48.56 18.99
C ALA A 186 -35.96 48.68 18.96
N VAL A 187 -36.64 48.13 19.98
CA VAL A 187 -38.10 48.26 20.14
C VAL A 187 -38.47 49.72 20.45
N LYS A 188 -37.77 50.38 21.39
CA LYS A 188 -38.04 51.78 21.77
C LYS A 188 -37.88 52.79 20.62
N LEU A 189 -37.01 52.51 19.65
CA LEU A 189 -36.82 53.34 18.46
C LEU A 189 -37.72 52.95 17.27
N GLY A 190 -38.61 51.95 17.41
CA GLY A 190 -39.40 51.40 16.30
C GLY A 190 -38.59 50.60 15.27
N LEU A 191 -37.29 50.40 15.51
CA LEU A 191 -36.37 49.76 14.57
C LEU A 191 -36.48 48.24 14.53
N ALA A 192 -37.16 47.61 15.50
CA ALA A 192 -37.33 46.16 15.57
C ALA A 192 -38.13 45.57 14.39
N GLY A 193 -39.00 46.34 13.74
CA GLY A 193 -39.80 45.89 12.60
C GLY A 193 -39.04 45.78 11.27
N PHE A 194 -37.80 46.28 11.19
CA PHE A 194 -36.98 46.22 9.98
C PHE A 194 -36.29 44.84 9.86
N LEU A 195 -36.42 44.19 8.70
CA LEU A 195 -35.88 42.85 8.40
C LEU A 195 -34.42 42.61 8.86
N LEU A 196 -33.53 43.60 8.67
CA LEU A 196 -32.14 43.48 9.09
C LEU A 196 -31.96 43.43 10.62
N VAL A 197 -32.86 44.07 11.36
CA VAL A 197 -32.86 44.13 12.83
C VAL A 197 -33.52 42.88 13.40
N SER A 198 -34.66 42.43 12.87
CA SER A 198 -35.28 41.15 13.28
C SER A 198 -34.33 39.97 13.04
N ASN A 199 -33.68 39.89 11.87
CA ASN A 199 -32.65 38.89 11.57
C ASN A 199 -31.48 38.89 12.57
N ALA A 200 -31.03 40.07 13.01
CA ALA A 200 -29.95 40.17 13.97
C ALA A 200 -30.37 39.82 15.40
N LEU A 201 -31.60 40.15 15.79
CA LEU A 201 -32.18 39.75 17.08
C LEU A 201 -32.35 38.24 17.14
N ILE A 202 -32.93 37.61 16.11
CA ILE A 202 -33.12 36.16 16.03
C ILE A 202 -31.77 35.43 16.10
N ARG A 203 -30.73 35.94 15.41
CA ARG A 203 -29.35 35.41 15.52
C ARG A 203 -28.77 35.51 16.94
N VAL A 204 -29.07 36.57 17.67
CA VAL A 204 -28.60 36.78 19.04
C VAL A 204 -29.37 35.91 20.04
N HIS A 205 -30.69 35.81 19.94
CA HIS A 205 -31.49 34.92 20.79
C HIS A 205 -31.12 33.45 20.59
N ALA A 206 -31.04 32.99 19.35
CA ALA A 206 -30.68 31.61 19.03
C ALA A 206 -29.22 31.28 19.34
N GLY A 207 -28.28 32.19 19.07
CA GLY A 207 -26.84 31.93 19.13
C GLY A 207 -26.11 32.38 20.41
N LEU A 208 -26.41 33.58 20.93
CA LEU A 208 -25.72 34.13 22.11
C LEU A 208 -26.48 33.83 23.41
N LEU A 209 -27.81 33.77 23.37
CA LEU A 209 -28.66 33.54 24.54
C LEU A 209 -29.11 32.07 24.67
N GLY A 210 -28.92 31.24 23.63
CA GLY A 210 -29.36 29.84 23.59
C GLY A 210 -30.90 29.66 23.56
N ARG A 211 -31.66 30.73 23.40
CA ARG A 211 -33.12 30.76 23.49
C ARG A 211 -33.76 30.52 22.13
N LEU A 212 -33.74 29.26 21.70
CA LEU A 212 -34.38 28.83 20.45
C LEU A 212 -35.89 29.16 20.45
N SER A 213 -36.56 29.08 21.59
CA SER A 213 -37.98 29.43 21.76
C SER A 213 -38.24 30.93 21.49
N ASP A 214 -37.54 31.83 22.17
CA ASP A 214 -37.64 33.29 21.98
C ASP A 214 -37.31 33.67 20.52
N ALA A 215 -36.31 33.01 19.92
CA ALA A 215 -35.90 33.25 18.54
C ALA A 215 -36.93 32.74 17.50
N LEU A 216 -37.57 31.59 17.73
CA LEU A 216 -38.67 31.09 16.89
C LEU A 216 -39.92 31.98 17.02
N MET A 217 -40.23 32.46 18.23
CA MET A 217 -41.30 33.42 18.45
C MET A 217 -41.04 34.74 17.70
N LEU A 218 -39.80 35.23 17.71
CA LEU A 218 -39.40 36.40 16.93
C LEU A 218 -39.50 36.17 15.40
N LEU A 219 -39.18 34.98 14.89
CA LEU A 219 -39.43 34.63 13.48
C LEU A 219 -40.94 34.67 13.17
N ARG A 220 -41.77 34.06 14.02
CA ARG A 220 -43.23 33.96 13.84
C ARG A 220 -43.99 35.27 14.04
N THR A 221 -43.37 36.30 14.63
CA THR A 221 -43.99 37.61 14.91
C THR A 221 -43.36 38.79 14.15
N ALA A 222 -42.32 38.54 13.35
CA ALA A 222 -41.70 39.58 12.54
C ALA A 222 -42.59 40.01 11.36
N ALA A 223 -42.71 41.32 11.13
CA ALA A 223 -43.47 41.88 10.01
C ALA A 223 -42.90 41.53 8.62
N SER A 224 -41.65 41.05 8.56
CA SER A 224 -41.04 40.44 7.38
C SER A 224 -39.92 39.49 7.81
N VAL A 225 -39.76 38.41 7.04
CA VAL A 225 -38.72 37.38 7.19
C VAL A 225 -38.11 37.04 5.84
N ASP A 226 -36.87 36.55 5.81
CA ASP A 226 -36.17 36.10 4.62
C ASP A 226 -35.50 34.73 4.86
N ALA A 227 -34.90 34.15 3.81
CA ALA A 227 -34.18 32.89 3.95
C ALA A 227 -33.02 32.97 4.98
N SER A 228 -32.42 34.15 5.21
CA SER A 228 -31.39 34.31 6.23
C SER A 228 -31.96 34.22 7.66
N THR A 229 -33.24 34.55 7.88
CA THR A 229 -33.94 34.31 9.15
C THR A 229 -33.99 32.82 9.47
N PHE A 230 -34.53 32.03 8.53
CA PHE A 230 -34.68 30.57 8.66
C PHE A 230 -33.32 29.87 8.76
N ASN A 231 -32.37 30.14 7.85
CA ASN A 231 -31.04 29.52 7.82
C ASN A 231 -30.28 29.70 9.15
N THR A 232 -30.50 30.84 9.83
CA THR A 232 -29.89 31.11 11.13
C THR A 232 -30.45 30.22 12.24
N LEU A 233 -31.77 30.00 12.25
CA LEU A 233 -32.41 29.11 13.21
C LEU A 233 -32.13 27.63 12.90
N ILE A 234 -32.17 27.21 11.63
CA ILE A 234 -31.77 25.86 11.18
C ILE A 234 -30.36 25.52 11.70
N THR A 235 -29.40 26.44 11.52
CA THR A 235 -28.03 26.28 12.03
C THR A 235 -27.99 26.20 13.57
N ALA A 236 -28.86 26.91 14.29
CA ALA A 236 -28.88 26.91 15.75
C ALA A 236 -29.55 25.66 16.34
N TYR A 237 -30.66 25.20 15.75
CA TYR A 237 -31.29 23.92 16.09
C TYR A 237 -30.34 22.75 15.85
N ALA A 238 -29.67 22.70 14.69
CA ALA A 238 -28.70 21.65 14.40
C ALA A 238 -27.53 21.63 15.41
N ARG A 239 -26.98 22.79 15.76
CA ARG A 239 -25.93 22.91 16.81
C ARG A 239 -26.39 22.55 18.22
N ALA A 240 -27.70 22.55 18.47
CA ALA A 240 -28.30 22.07 19.71
C ALA A 240 -28.68 20.57 19.67
N GLY A 241 -28.22 19.83 18.65
CA GLY A 241 -28.60 18.42 18.41
C GLY A 241 -30.03 18.22 17.91
N ARG A 242 -30.80 19.29 17.73
CA ARG A 242 -32.22 19.29 17.35
C ARG A 242 -32.39 19.31 15.83
N VAL A 243 -31.75 18.36 15.14
CA VAL A 243 -31.76 18.30 13.66
C VAL A 243 -33.16 18.05 13.09
N ALA A 244 -34.03 17.34 13.81
CA ALA A 244 -35.43 17.16 13.43
C ALA A 244 -36.20 18.51 13.37
N ASP A 245 -36.07 19.36 14.39
CA ASP A 245 -36.66 20.71 14.39
C ASP A 245 -36.04 21.61 13.30
N ALA A 246 -34.72 21.49 13.08
CA ALA A 246 -34.04 22.17 12.00
C ALA A 246 -34.60 21.76 10.63
N ARG A 247 -34.92 20.46 10.45
CA ARG A 247 -35.49 19.94 9.21
C ARG A 247 -36.94 20.38 9.00
N LEU A 248 -37.78 20.36 10.04
CA LEU A 248 -39.14 20.92 9.98
C LEU A 248 -39.10 22.39 9.56
N LEU A 249 -38.23 23.19 10.17
CA LEU A 249 -38.09 24.61 9.83
C LEU A 249 -37.52 24.83 8.41
N PHE A 250 -36.71 23.90 7.89
CA PHE A 250 -36.25 23.89 6.51
C PHE A 250 -37.36 23.50 5.52
N ASP A 251 -38.24 22.56 5.88
CA ASP A 251 -39.38 22.14 5.05
C ASP A 251 -40.52 23.19 5.08
N GLU A 252 -40.65 23.98 6.15
CA GLU A 252 -41.55 25.16 6.27
C GLU A 252 -41.09 26.38 5.41
N MET A 253 -39.85 26.40 4.87
CA MET A 253 -39.31 27.58 4.17
C MET A 253 -40.10 27.94 2.89
N PRO A 254 -40.61 29.19 2.74
CA PRO A 254 -41.31 29.62 1.53
C PRO A 254 -40.43 29.68 0.28
N ALA A 255 -39.13 29.93 0.45
CA ALA A 255 -38.13 29.90 -0.62
C ALA A 255 -36.77 29.49 -0.04
N ARG A 256 -36.11 28.51 -0.66
CA ARG A 256 -34.79 27.99 -0.26
C ARG A 256 -33.72 28.55 -1.19
N ASN A 257 -32.53 28.79 -0.66
CA ASN A 257 -31.35 29.16 -1.44
C ASN A 257 -30.16 28.24 -1.09
N ALA A 258 -29.03 28.37 -1.80
CA ALA A 258 -27.85 27.52 -1.56
C ALA A 258 -27.46 27.48 -0.07
N VAL A 259 -27.48 28.63 0.63
CA VAL A 259 -27.18 28.75 2.06
C VAL A 259 -28.18 27.97 2.94
N SER A 260 -29.44 27.79 2.52
CA SER A 260 -30.43 26.94 3.21
C SER A 260 -30.03 25.47 3.14
N TRP A 261 -29.68 25.00 1.95
CA TRP A 261 -29.19 23.63 1.72
C TRP A 261 -27.86 23.40 2.46
N SER A 262 -26.89 24.31 2.31
CA SER A 262 -25.61 24.27 3.02
C SER A 262 -25.78 24.23 4.54
N ALA A 263 -26.72 24.99 5.11
CA ALA A 263 -27.01 24.94 6.54
C ALA A 263 -27.57 23.58 7.01
N MET A 264 -28.49 22.99 6.23
CA MET A 264 -29.14 21.72 6.59
C MET A 264 -28.25 20.49 6.33
N VAL A 265 -27.51 20.45 5.21
CA VAL A 265 -26.51 19.41 4.91
C VAL A 265 -25.43 19.38 5.99
N ASN A 266 -24.84 20.54 6.32
CA ASN A 266 -23.86 20.62 7.42
C ASN A 266 -24.49 20.31 8.78
N GLY A 267 -25.81 20.50 8.95
CA GLY A 267 -26.55 20.15 10.16
C GLY A 267 -26.64 18.64 10.40
N TYR A 268 -27.05 17.88 9.36
CA TYR A 268 -27.02 16.41 9.40
C TYR A 268 -25.60 15.87 9.63
N VAL A 269 -24.59 16.41 8.94
CA VAL A 269 -23.18 16.04 9.16
C VAL A 269 -22.73 16.30 10.61
N GLN A 270 -23.19 17.38 11.25
CA GLN A 270 -22.88 17.68 12.66
C GLN A 270 -23.52 16.70 13.65
N ALA A 271 -24.63 16.03 13.30
CA ALA A 271 -25.21 14.93 14.08
C ALA A 271 -24.61 13.56 13.76
N GLY A 272 -23.90 13.42 12.63
CA GLY A 272 -23.37 12.15 12.12
C GLY A 272 -24.24 11.49 11.05
N ASP A 273 -25.37 12.10 10.69
CA ASP A 273 -26.36 11.60 9.73
C ASP A 273 -25.91 11.79 8.27
N GLY A 274 -24.71 11.32 7.92
CA GLY A 274 -24.12 11.48 6.60
C GLY A 274 -25.01 10.96 5.45
N ARG A 275 -25.84 9.95 5.71
CA ARG A 275 -26.80 9.41 4.70
C ARG A 275 -27.88 10.44 4.35
N GLU A 276 -28.45 11.11 5.35
CA GLU A 276 -29.45 12.16 5.15
C GLU A 276 -28.82 13.43 4.55
N ALA A 277 -27.58 13.74 4.92
CA ALA A 277 -26.81 14.84 4.30
C ALA A 277 -26.63 14.63 2.78
N LEU A 278 -26.29 13.41 2.34
CA LEU A 278 -26.17 13.08 0.92
C LEU A 278 -27.54 12.97 0.23
N GLY A 279 -28.56 12.40 0.87
CA GLY A 279 -29.92 12.37 0.31
C GLY A 279 -30.50 13.76 0.08
N LEU A 280 -30.23 14.70 1.00
CA LEU A 280 -30.61 16.11 0.86
C LEU A 280 -29.77 16.82 -0.22
N PHE A 281 -28.50 16.48 -0.39
CA PHE A 281 -27.67 16.98 -1.49
C PHE A 281 -28.18 16.51 -2.87
N THR A 282 -28.55 15.23 -3.02
CA THR A 282 -29.17 14.72 -4.25
C THR A 282 -30.45 15.48 -4.60
N ARG A 283 -31.27 15.83 -3.59
CA ARG A 283 -32.43 16.71 -3.78
C ARG A 283 -32.07 18.13 -4.20
N MET A 284 -31.04 18.74 -3.61
CA MET A 284 -30.53 20.06 -4.01
C MET A 284 -30.14 20.08 -5.49
N GLN A 285 -29.49 19.02 -5.98
CA GLN A 285 -29.12 18.86 -7.38
C GLN A 285 -30.33 18.69 -8.29
N ALA A 286 -31.32 17.88 -7.89
CA ALA A 286 -32.57 17.69 -8.63
C ALA A 286 -33.44 18.97 -8.70
N GLU A 287 -33.41 19.80 -7.65
CA GLU A 287 -34.03 21.13 -7.61
C GLU A 287 -33.19 22.20 -8.33
N GLY A 288 -32.08 21.83 -9.01
CA GLY A 288 -31.29 22.69 -9.89
C GLY A 288 -30.49 23.80 -9.19
N VAL A 289 -30.27 23.69 -7.88
CA VAL A 289 -29.67 24.77 -7.08
C VAL A 289 -28.14 24.77 -7.26
N CYS A 290 -27.59 25.94 -7.60
CA CYS A 290 -26.14 26.12 -7.74
C CYS A 290 -25.39 25.75 -6.45
N LEU A 291 -24.32 24.96 -6.58
CA LEU A 291 -23.50 24.51 -5.47
C LEU A 291 -22.53 25.62 -5.02
N ASP A 292 -22.31 25.74 -3.70
CA ASP A 292 -21.31 26.63 -3.10
C ASP A 292 -20.21 25.84 -2.35
N ASP A 293 -19.09 26.49 -2.02
CA ASP A 293 -18.00 25.90 -1.22
C ASP A 293 -18.51 25.25 0.08
N MET A 294 -19.62 25.72 0.65
CA MET A 294 -20.11 25.30 1.97
C MET A 294 -20.98 24.04 1.91
N VAL A 295 -21.80 23.82 0.87
CA VAL A 295 -22.34 22.47 0.61
C VAL A 295 -21.20 21.52 0.23
N LEU A 296 -20.27 21.92 -0.64
CA LEU A 296 -19.23 21.00 -1.10
C LEU A 296 -18.31 20.52 0.05
N VAL A 297 -17.93 21.38 1.00
CA VAL A 297 -17.24 20.95 2.23
C VAL A 297 -18.13 20.04 3.10
N GLY A 298 -19.43 20.32 3.22
CA GLY A 298 -20.37 19.48 3.98
C GLY A 298 -20.59 18.09 3.35
N VAL A 299 -20.70 18.03 2.02
CA VAL A 299 -20.81 16.79 1.24
C VAL A 299 -19.53 15.97 1.35
N LEU A 300 -18.35 16.58 1.23
CA LEU A 300 -17.08 15.91 1.47
C LEU A 300 -16.99 15.37 2.90
N ALA A 301 -17.47 16.12 3.90
CA ALA A 301 -17.54 15.65 5.28
C ALA A 301 -18.49 14.44 5.45
N ALA A 302 -19.66 14.44 4.81
CA ALA A 302 -20.57 13.30 4.75
C ALA A 302 -19.92 12.08 4.06
N CYS A 303 -19.20 12.30 2.95
CA CYS A 303 -18.39 11.27 2.30
C CYS A 303 -17.36 10.68 3.28
N THR A 304 -16.74 11.51 4.14
CA THR A 304 -15.79 11.00 5.16
C THR A 304 -16.42 10.15 6.25
N GLN A 305 -17.71 10.39 6.57
CA GLN A 305 -18.45 9.64 7.59
C GLN A 305 -18.92 8.27 7.08
N LEU A 306 -19.24 8.19 5.79
CA LEU A 306 -19.73 6.98 5.13
C LEU A 306 -18.66 6.20 4.35
N GLY A 307 -17.47 6.80 4.14
CA GLY A 307 -16.39 6.27 3.31
C GLY A 307 -16.66 6.24 1.80
N VAL A 308 -17.71 6.93 1.33
CA VAL A 308 -18.18 6.87 -0.06
C VAL A 308 -17.29 7.73 -0.98
N LEU A 309 -16.27 7.07 -1.54
CA LEU A 309 -15.18 7.70 -2.28
C LEU A 309 -15.63 8.27 -3.62
N GLU A 310 -16.55 7.62 -4.33
CA GLU A 310 -16.87 8.00 -5.72
C GLU A 310 -17.65 9.32 -5.79
N GLN A 311 -18.48 9.64 -4.79
CA GLN A 311 -19.09 10.97 -4.63
C GLN A 311 -18.04 12.02 -4.23
N GLY A 312 -17.05 11.66 -3.42
CA GLY A 312 -15.91 12.53 -3.10
C GLY A 312 -15.05 12.85 -4.33
N LYS A 313 -14.79 11.86 -5.18
CA LYS A 313 -14.17 12.03 -6.51
C LYS A 313 -15.07 12.83 -7.45
N TRP A 314 -16.38 12.61 -7.45
CA TRP A 314 -17.34 13.39 -8.25
C TRP A 314 -17.28 14.87 -7.86
N VAL A 315 -17.22 15.21 -6.57
CA VAL A 315 -17.04 16.59 -6.10
C VAL A 315 -15.71 17.17 -6.59
N HIS A 316 -14.61 16.44 -6.51
CA HIS A 316 -13.32 16.90 -7.02
C HIS A 316 -13.32 17.08 -8.55
N GLY A 317 -13.96 16.17 -9.29
CA GLY A 317 -14.17 16.25 -10.74
C GLY A 317 -15.05 17.43 -11.13
N TYR A 318 -16.14 17.69 -10.41
CA TYR A 318 -17.01 18.85 -10.57
C TYR A 318 -16.24 20.16 -10.36
N LEU A 319 -15.40 20.24 -9.31
CA LEU A 319 -14.54 21.41 -9.06
C LEU A 319 -13.57 21.65 -10.23
N LYS A 320 -12.92 20.60 -10.76
CA LYS A 320 -12.04 20.71 -11.95
C LYS A 320 -12.82 21.13 -13.21
N ALA A 321 -13.91 20.43 -13.53
CA ALA A 321 -14.69 20.64 -14.76
C ALA A 321 -15.33 22.04 -14.85
N ASN A 322 -15.73 22.62 -13.73
CA ASN A 322 -16.30 23.97 -13.65
C ASN A 322 -15.24 25.06 -13.40
N ASN A 323 -13.94 24.74 -13.45
CA ASN A 323 -12.82 25.65 -13.13
C ASN A 323 -12.96 26.36 -11.76
N ILE A 324 -13.60 25.71 -10.78
CA ILE A 324 -13.79 26.28 -9.43
C ILE A 324 -12.46 26.25 -8.70
N ARG A 325 -11.96 27.42 -8.29
CA ARG A 325 -10.70 27.55 -7.54
C ARG A 325 -10.83 26.85 -6.19
N ILE A 326 -10.19 25.69 -6.05
CA ILE A 326 -10.06 24.97 -4.77
C ILE A 326 -9.47 25.92 -3.71
N THR A 327 -10.31 26.32 -2.76
CA THR A 327 -9.92 27.16 -1.62
C THR A 327 -9.14 26.33 -0.60
N VAL A 328 -8.44 26.98 0.35
CA VAL A 328 -7.70 26.23 1.39
C VAL A 328 -8.64 25.34 2.21
N PHE A 329 -9.89 25.75 2.41
CA PHE A 329 -10.93 24.96 3.07
C PHE A 329 -11.38 23.76 2.23
N LEU A 330 -11.73 23.95 0.95
CA LEU A 330 -12.05 22.83 0.04
C LEU A 330 -10.88 21.86 -0.11
N GLY A 331 -9.65 22.36 -0.27
CA GLY A 331 -8.45 21.53 -0.36
C GLY A 331 -8.24 20.70 0.90
N THR A 332 -8.45 21.29 2.09
CA THR A 332 -8.35 20.57 3.37
C THR A 332 -9.45 19.51 3.50
N ALA A 333 -10.69 19.81 3.09
CA ALA A 333 -11.80 18.85 3.08
C ALA A 333 -11.56 17.69 2.10
N LEU A 334 -10.98 17.95 0.93
CA LEU A 334 -10.54 16.92 -0.02
C LEU A 334 -9.41 16.05 0.56
N VAL A 335 -8.42 16.66 1.25
CA VAL A 335 -7.34 15.93 1.93
C VAL A 335 -7.89 15.01 3.04
N ASP A 336 -8.82 15.50 3.86
CA ASP A 336 -9.48 14.71 4.91
C ASP A 336 -10.34 13.58 4.33
N MET A 337 -11.09 13.86 3.26
CA MET A 337 -11.92 12.88 2.55
C MET A 337 -11.09 11.78 1.91
N TYR A 338 -10.11 12.12 1.06
CA TYR A 338 -9.24 11.12 0.45
C TYR A 338 -8.44 10.34 1.51
N SER A 339 -7.99 10.99 2.60
CA SER A 339 -7.33 10.28 3.71
C SER A 339 -8.25 9.27 4.37
N LYS A 340 -9.48 9.64 4.75
CA LYS A 340 -10.41 8.73 5.44
C LYS A 340 -10.99 7.64 4.54
N CYS A 341 -11.17 7.92 3.25
CA CYS A 341 -11.63 6.95 2.23
C CYS A 341 -10.51 6.02 1.70
N GLY A 342 -9.30 6.06 2.29
CA GLY A 342 -8.18 5.15 1.97
C GLY A 342 -7.18 5.67 0.94
N GLU A 343 -7.57 6.65 0.13
CA GLU A 343 -6.76 7.23 -0.96
C GLU A 343 -5.73 8.26 -0.47
N VAL A 344 -4.90 7.89 0.51
CA VAL A 344 -3.88 8.77 1.10
C VAL A 344 -2.88 9.34 0.08
N GLN A 345 -2.74 8.70 -1.08
CA GLN A 345 -1.93 9.21 -2.20
C GLN A 345 -2.61 10.39 -2.93
N LEU A 346 -3.91 10.28 -3.25
CA LEU A 346 -4.69 11.40 -3.80
C LEU A 346 -4.79 12.55 -2.78
N ALA A 347 -4.90 12.23 -1.49
CA ALA A 347 -4.81 13.24 -0.43
C ALA A 347 -3.48 14.00 -0.48
N MET A 348 -2.35 13.28 -0.63
CA MET A 348 -1.04 13.89 -0.72
C MET A 348 -0.83 14.71 -2.01
N GLU A 349 -1.46 14.30 -3.12
CA GLU A 349 -1.44 15.05 -4.38
C GLU A 349 -2.24 16.35 -4.29
N VAL A 350 -3.47 16.31 -3.77
CA VAL A 350 -4.26 17.52 -3.47
C VAL A 350 -3.50 18.43 -2.51
N PHE A 351 -2.98 17.88 -1.41
CA PHE A 351 -2.18 18.64 -0.45
C PHE A 351 -0.99 19.32 -1.13
N ASN A 352 -0.18 18.60 -1.92
CA ASN A 352 0.95 19.18 -2.64
C ASN A 352 0.51 20.32 -3.58
N GLY A 353 -0.57 20.11 -4.36
CA GLY A 353 -1.12 21.11 -5.30
C GLY A 353 -1.71 22.38 -4.65
N MET A 354 -2.05 22.35 -3.36
CA MET A 354 -2.53 23.54 -2.63
C MET A 354 -1.44 24.63 -2.58
N LYS A 355 -1.62 25.71 -3.33
CA LYS A 355 -0.69 26.87 -3.39
C LYS A 355 -0.53 27.60 -2.05
N GLU A 356 -1.56 27.57 -1.22
CA GLU A 356 -1.57 28.09 0.15
C GLU A 356 -1.93 26.96 1.11
N LYS A 357 -1.17 26.79 2.20
CA LYS A 357 -1.37 25.75 3.22
C LYS A 357 -1.41 26.41 4.60
N ASN A 358 -2.58 26.47 5.22
CA ASN A 358 -2.70 26.88 6.62
C ASN A 358 -2.32 25.71 7.56
N VAL A 359 -2.23 25.97 8.87
CA VAL A 359 -1.92 24.95 9.87
C VAL A 359 -2.84 23.74 9.74
N LEU A 360 -4.16 23.95 9.61
CA LEU A 360 -5.16 22.88 9.48
C LEU A 360 -4.90 21.94 8.29
N ALA A 361 -4.44 22.45 7.15
CA ALA A 361 -4.08 21.62 6.00
C ALA A 361 -2.89 20.69 6.33
N TRP A 362 -1.86 21.19 7.02
CA TRP A 362 -0.73 20.37 7.49
C TRP A 362 -1.19 19.33 8.51
N THR A 363 -1.96 19.71 9.53
CA THR A 363 -2.40 18.78 10.58
C THR A 363 -3.31 17.68 10.04
N THR A 364 -4.17 18.00 9.07
CA THR A 364 -5.02 17.02 8.37
C THR A 364 -4.18 16.00 7.61
N MET A 365 -3.18 16.43 6.83
CA MET A 365 -2.31 15.51 6.08
C MET A 365 -1.42 14.66 7.00
N ILE A 366 -0.86 15.25 8.06
CA ILE A 366 -0.07 14.55 9.09
C ILE A 366 -0.92 13.47 9.77
N LYS A 367 -2.16 13.80 10.15
CA LYS A 367 -3.12 12.84 10.74
C LYS A 367 -3.50 11.74 9.74
N GLY A 368 -3.74 12.08 8.47
CA GLY A 368 -4.03 11.10 7.42
C GLY A 368 -2.89 10.08 7.24
N LEU A 369 -1.65 10.54 7.17
CA LEU A 369 -0.47 9.66 7.12
C LEU A 369 -0.34 8.81 8.39
N ALA A 370 -0.60 9.36 9.58
CA ALA A 370 -0.57 8.63 10.84
C ALA A 370 -1.62 7.50 10.90
N MET A 371 -2.86 7.79 10.47
CA MET A 371 -3.95 6.81 10.39
C MET A 371 -3.62 5.62 9.47
N HIS A 372 -2.91 5.88 8.37
CA HIS A 372 -2.44 4.85 7.43
C HIS A 372 -1.11 4.20 7.81
N GLY A 373 -0.65 4.35 9.06
CA GLY A 373 0.60 3.77 9.55
C GLY A 373 1.89 4.35 8.93
N ARG A 374 1.78 5.35 8.05
CA ARG A 374 2.90 6.07 7.40
C ARG A 374 3.54 7.08 8.37
N GLY A 375 3.75 6.68 9.63
CA GLY A 375 4.13 7.57 10.72
C GLY A 375 5.49 8.25 10.51
N SER A 376 6.45 7.60 9.85
CA SER A 376 7.71 8.26 9.46
C SER A 376 7.49 9.42 8.50
N GLU A 377 6.51 9.34 7.59
CA GLU A 377 6.18 10.41 6.65
C GLU A 377 5.35 11.52 7.30
N ALA A 378 4.44 11.15 8.22
CA ALA A 378 3.74 12.12 9.08
C ALA A 378 4.73 12.98 9.89
N LEU A 379 5.77 12.35 10.47
CA LEU A 379 6.85 13.04 11.18
C LEU A 379 7.75 13.89 10.26
N MET A 380 8.03 13.42 9.03
CA MET A 380 8.73 14.24 8.03
C MET A 380 7.91 15.48 7.62
N LEU A 381 6.59 15.36 7.45
CA LEU A 381 5.73 16.52 7.18
C LEU A 381 5.65 17.46 8.39
N PHE A 382 5.64 16.95 9.62
CA PHE A 382 5.71 17.78 10.82
C PHE A 382 7.00 18.62 10.86
N SER A 383 8.17 18.01 10.63
CA SER A 383 9.43 18.78 10.57
C SER A 383 9.58 19.63 9.30
N GLN A 384 8.87 19.32 8.20
CA GLN A 384 8.75 20.23 7.06
C GLN A 384 7.89 21.47 7.39
N MET A 385 6.79 21.27 8.12
CA MET A 385 5.94 22.36 8.63
C MET A 385 6.77 23.29 9.53
N GLU A 386 7.55 22.74 10.47
CA GLU A 386 8.50 23.49 11.30
C GLU A 386 9.54 24.27 10.45
N SER A 387 10.16 23.64 9.46
CA SER A 387 11.24 24.24 8.66
C SER A 387 10.76 25.36 7.73
N LEU A 388 9.50 25.32 7.29
CA LEU A 388 8.84 26.38 6.54
C LEU A 388 8.31 27.53 7.43
N GLY A 389 8.62 27.51 8.74
CA GLY A 389 8.20 28.54 9.70
C GLY A 389 6.73 28.47 10.11
N VAL A 390 5.99 27.45 9.65
CA VAL A 390 4.60 27.22 10.03
C VAL A 390 4.61 26.61 11.43
N LYS A 391 4.22 27.39 12.45
CA LYS A 391 4.23 26.92 13.84
C LYS A 391 3.18 25.80 14.03
N PRO A 392 3.58 24.61 14.54
CA PRO A 392 2.64 23.61 15.04
C PRO A 392 1.68 24.19 16.07
N ASP A 393 0.40 23.82 15.97
CA ASP A 393 -0.59 23.98 17.04
C ASP A 393 -0.74 22.66 17.83
N ASP A 394 -1.68 22.63 18.78
CA ASP A 394 -1.98 21.45 19.58
C ASP A 394 -2.53 20.29 18.73
N ILE A 395 -3.30 20.59 17.68
CA ILE A 395 -3.82 19.57 16.75
C ILE A 395 -2.68 18.91 15.95
N ALA A 396 -1.64 19.67 15.58
CA ALA A 396 -0.44 19.16 14.94
C ALA A 396 0.32 18.19 15.85
N PHE A 397 0.45 18.52 17.14
CA PHE A 397 1.08 17.63 18.12
C PHE A 397 0.28 16.35 18.35
N ILE A 398 -1.05 16.40 18.39
CA ILE A 398 -1.89 15.17 18.41
C ILE A 398 -1.57 14.29 17.19
N GLY A 399 -1.55 14.84 15.97
CA GLY A 399 -1.23 14.09 14.75
C GLY A 399 0.17 13.43 14.78
N ALA A 400 1.18 14.17 15.25
CA ALA A 400 2.55 13.66 15.37
C ALA A 400 2.71 12.62 16.51
N LEU A 401 1.99 12.76 17.62
CA LEU A 401 1.97 11.77 18.69
C LEU A 401 1.27 10.48 18.24
N CYS A 402 0.13 10.56 17.54
CA CYS A 402 -0.50 9.39 16.90
C CYS A 402 0.47 8.69 15.93
N ALA A 403 1.25 9.44 15.14
CA ALA A 403 2.27 8.86 14.25
C ALA A 403 3.31 8.04 15.02
N CYS A 404 3.76 8.50 16.20
CA CYS A 404 4.59 7.72 17.10
C CYS A 404 3.86 6.48 17.66
N THR A 405 2.60 6.61 18.09
CA THR A 405 1.77 5.50 18.60
C THR A 405 1.61 4.37 17.59
N HIS A 406 1.42 4.69 16.30
CA HIS A 406 1.30 3.70 15.23
C HIS A 406 2.64 3.09 14.79
N THR A 407 3.79 3.69 15.15
CA THR A 407 5.14 3.23 14.75
C THR A 407 6.00 2.71 15.91
N GLY A 408 5.49 2.73 17.15
CA GLY A 408 6.24 2.30 18.35
C GLY A 408 7.36 3.26 18.79
N LEU A 409 7.40 4.48 18.25
CA LEU A 409 8.48 5.45 18.50
C LEU A 409 8.31 6.17 19.86
N VAL A 410 8.39 5.42 20.96
CA VAL A 410 8.17 5.93 22.33
C VAL A 410 9.02 7.15 22.64
N ASP A 411 10.33 7.10 22.40
CA ASP A 411 11.23 8.20 22.74
C ASP A 411 11.00 9.45 21.89
N LYS A 412 10.60 9.29 20.62
CA LYS A 412 10.20 10.43 19.78
C LYS A 412 8.87 11.03 20.26
N GLY A 413 7.94 10.22 20.75
CA GLY A 413 6.73 10.69 21.42
C GLY A 413 7.05 11.49 22.69
N ARG A 414 7.92 10.96 23.56
CA ARG A 414 8.43 11.66 24.75
C ARG A 414 9.10 13.00 24.39
N GLU A 415 9.94 13.02 23.35
CA GLU A 415 10.60 14.24 22.86
C GLU A 415 9.57 15.27 22.37
N LEU A 416 8.63 14.86 21.51
CA LEU A 416 7.58 15.73 20.96
C LEU A 416 6.72 16.33 22.06
N PHE A 417 6.22 15.51 23.00
CA PHE A 417 5.39 15.95 24.11
C PHE A 417 6.13 16.96 25.02
N ASN A 418 7.43 16.74 25.28
CA ASN A 418 8.26 17.72 26.00
C ASN A 418 8.49 19.00 25.18
N SER A 419 8.70 18.89 23.87
CA SER A 419 8.93 20.04 22.98
C SER A 419 7.70 20.95 22.86
N MET A 420 6.49 20.37 22.83
CA MET A 420 5.22 21.10 22.83
C MET A 420 5.15 22.10 23.98
N VAL A 421 5.54 21.68 25.19
CA VAL A 421 5.58 22.54 26.37
C VAL A 421 6.78 23.49 26.33
N ARG A 422 8.00 22.96 26.14
CA ARG A 422 9.26 23.72 26.34
C ARG A 422 9.64 24.65 25.18
N LYS A 423 9.35 24.26 23.94
CA LYS A 423 9.71 24.99 22.69
C LYS A 423 8.55 25.83 22.17
N TYR A 424 7.31 25.36 22.32
CA TYR A 424 6.11 26.02 21.77
C TYR A 424 5.20 26.67 22.81
N GLY A 425 5.38 26.39 24.11
CA GLY A 425 4.52 26.96 25.18
C GLY A 425 3.09 26.43 25.17
N ILE A 426 2.82 25.34 24.44
CA ILE A 426 1.49 24.74 24.32
C ILE A 426 1.25 23.87 25.56
N LYS A 427 0.21 24.20 26.33
CA LYS A 427 -0.22 23.39 27.48
C LYS A 427 -0.86 22.08 26.98
N PRO A 428 -0.45 20.89 27.46
CA PRO A 428 -1.07 19.64 27.06
C PRO A 428 -2.56 19.61 27.42
N LYS A 429 -3.39 19.17 26.47
CA LYS A 429 -4.80 18.86 26.68
C LYS A 429 -5.02 17.35 26.82
N ILE A 430 -6.25 16.94 27.16
CA ILE A 430 -6.62 15.54 27.44
C ILE A 430 -6.28 14.59 26.29
N GLU A 431 -6.44 15.02 25.04
CA GLU A 431 -6.15 14.25 23.82
C GLU A 431 -4.66 13.92 23.69
N HIS A 432 -3.78 14.79 24.19
CA HIS A 432 -2.32 14.60 24.14
C HIS A 432 -1.87 13.56 25.17
N TYR A 433 -2.47 13.60 26.36
CA TYR A 433 -2.30 12.55 27.36
C TYR A 433 -2.84 11.21 26.84
N GLY A 434 -4.01 11.19 26.18
CA GLY A 434 -4.53 9.99 25.51
C GLY A 434 -3.57 9.40 24.47
N CYS A 435 -2.97 10.23 23.61
CA CYS A 435 -1.97 9.76 22.64
C CYS A 435 -0.73 9.15 23.32
N MET A 436 -0.24 9.77 24.41
CA MET A 436 0.92 9.26 25.16
C MET A 436 0.58 7.99 25.96
N VAL A 437 -0.61 7.90 26.55
CA VAL A 437 -1.08 6.70 27.27
C VAL A 437 -1.24 5.54 26.30
N ASP A 438 -1.82 5.76 25.12
CA ASP A 438 -1.92 4.73 24.07
C ASP A 438 -0.53 4.31 23.53
N LEU A 439 0.39 5.26 23.35
CA LEU A 439 1.78 4.98 22.98
C LEU A 439 2.49 4.10 24.03
N LEU A 440 2.42 4.46 25.31
CA LEU A 440 3.06 3.72 26.39
C LEU A 440 2.40 2.34 26.60
N ALA A 441 1.07 2.30 26.66
CA ALA A 441 0.33 1.08 26.96
C ALA A 441 0.41 0.03 25.84
N ARG A 442 0.49 0.44 24.56
CA ARG A 442 0.74 -0.49 23.45
C ARG A 442 2.15 -1.07 23.49
N ASN A 443 3.15 -0.30 23.91
CA ASN A 443 4.55 -0.74 23.99
C ASN A 443 4.91 -1.42 25.33
N GLY A 444 3.91 -1.89 26.08
CA GLY A 444 4.10 -2.67 27.31
C GLY A 444 4.47 -1.86 28.55
N LEU A 445 4.63 -0.54 28.42
CA LEU A 445 4.97 0.39 29.51
C LEU A 445 3.73 0.74 30.35
N LEU A 446 2.95 -0.28 30.74
CA LEU A 446 1.66 -0.14 31.43
C LEU A 446 1.75 0.64 32.74
N ASN A 447 2.86 0.49 33.49
CA ASN A 447 3.08 1.22 34.73
C ASN A 447 3.34 2.72 34.47
N GLU A 448 4.12 3.07 33.45
CA GLU A 448 4.35 4.48 33.04
C GLU A 448 3.07 5.10 32.47
N ALA A 449 2.28 4.31 31.74
CA ALA A 449 0.96 4.72 31.24
C ALA A 449 -0.02 5.00 32.39
N ARG A 450 -0.10 4.09 33.39
CA ARG A 450 -0.90 4.30 34.61
C ARG A 450 -0.43 5.54 35.38
N ASP A 451 0.87 5.67 35.62
CA ASP A 451 1.48 6.84 36.28
C ASP A 451 1.07 8.14 35.59
N MET A 452 1.01 8.15 34.26
CA MET A 452 0.59 9.33 33.50
C MET A 452 -0.90 9.65 33.66
N VAL A 453 -1.76 8.64 33.77
CA VAL A 453 -3.21 8.80 34.05
C VAL A 453 -3.48 9.26 35.49
N GLU A 454 -2.66 8.82 36.46
CA GLU A 454 -2.76 9.28 37.86
C GLU A 454 -2.18 10.69 38.08
N LYS A 455 -1.22 11.14 37.24
CA LYS A 455 -0.48 12.41 37.40
C LYS A 455 -0.93 13.53 36.44
N MET A 456 -1.90 13.30 35.56
CA MET A 456 -2.39 14.31 34.62
C MET A 456 -3.24 15.41 35.30
N PRO A 457 -3.13 16.69 34.87
CA PRO A 457 -3.72 17.84 35.57
C PRO A 457 -5.22 18.08 35.29
N MET A 458 -5.94 17.05 34.84
CA MET A 458 -7.38 17.06 34.58
C MET A 458 -7.93 15.65 34.81
N LYS A 459 -9.25 15.49 35.07
CA LYS A 459 -9.85 14.16 35.22
C LYS A 459 -9.70 13.37 33.90
N PRO A 460 -9.24 12.10 33.92
CA PRO A 460 -9.21 11.25 32.73
C PRO A 460 -10.62 10.99 32.19
N ASP A 461 -10.74 10.83 30.88
CA ASP A 461 -11.98 10.47 30.19
C ASP A 461 -12.02 8.99 29.79
N ALA A 462 -13.14 8.59 29.19
CA ALA A 462 -13.35 7.23 28.67
C ALA A 462 -12.35 6.83 27.57
N LEU A 463 -11.81 7.77 26.81
CA LEU A 463 -10.85 7.48 25.74
C LEU A 463 -9.47 7.14 26.30
N ILE A 464 -9.03 7.86 27.34
CA ILE A 464 -7.79 7.58 28.07
C ILE A 464 -7.87 6.22 28.78
N TRP A 465 -8.97 5.97 29.51
CA TRP A 465 -9.18 4.66 30.13
C TRP A 465 -9.26 3.56 29.07
N GLY A 466 -9.97 3.78 27.96
CA GLY A 466 -10.04 2.84 26.84
C GLY A 466 -8.69 2.51 26.19
N ALA A 467 -7.79 3.49 26.06
CA ALA A 467 -6.42 3.28 25.57
C ALA A 467 -5.59 2.40 26.53
N LEU A 468 -5.62 2.70 27.83
CA LEU A 468 -4.93 1.89 28.85
C LEU A 468 -5.53 0.47 28.93
N MET A 469 -6.86 0.36 28.88
CA MET A 469 -7.62 -0.90 28.85
C MET A 469 -7.26 -1.77 27.64
N ALA A 470 -7.08 -1.16 26.47
CA ALA A 470 -6.62 -1.86 25.27
C ALA A 470 -5.18 -2.37 25.42
N GLY A 471 -4.28 -1.59 26.02
CA GLY A 471 -2.92 -2.03 26.37
C GLY A 471 -2.91 -3.20 27.34
N CYS A 472 -3.73 -3.16 28.40
CA CYS A 472 -3.92 -4.26 29.35
C CYS A 472 -4.34 -5.56 28.64
N ARG A 473 -5.23 -5.48 27.63
CA ARG A 473 -5.60 -6.63 26.80
C ARG A 473 -4.40 -7.18 26.01
N PHE A 474 -3.66 -6.32 25.32
CA PHE A 474 -2.52 -6.76 24.49
C PHE A 474 -1.43 -7.44 25.33
N HIS A 475 -1.16 -6.94 26.53
CA HIS A 475 -0.13 -7.45 27.45
C HIS A 475 -0.69 -8.36 28.56
N LYS A 476 -1.93 -8.85 28.41
CA LYS A 476 -2.64 -9.79 29.30
C LYS A 476 -2.65 -9.42 30.80
N ASN A 477 -2.59 -8.12 31.14
CA ASN A 477 -2.57 -7.66 32.53
C ASN A 477 -4.00 -7.51 33.08
N VAL A 478 -4.45 -8.53 33.82
CA VAL A 478 -5.81 -8.60 34.38
C VAL A 478 -6.01 -7.70 35.60
N GLU A 479 -4.97 -7.48 36.42
CA GLU A 479 -5.07 -6.64 37.62
C GLU A 479 -5.27 -5.16 37.27
N LEU A 480 -4.50 -4.64 36.32
CA LEU A 480 -4.66 -3.28 35.82
C LEU A 480 -5.97 -3.13 35.03
N ALA A 481 -6.44 -4.19 34.36
CA ALA A 481 -7.76 -4.22 33.74
C ALA A 481 -8.90 -4.02 34.76
N GLU A 482 -8.86 -4.74 35.89
CA GLU A 482 -9.85 -4.61 36.96
C GLU A 482 -9.78 -3.25 37.69
N TYR A 483 -8.65 -2.56 37.66
CA TYR A 483 -8.51 -1.18 38.13
C TYR A 483 -9.10 -0.16 37.13
N VAL A 484 -8.76 -0.27 35.84
CA VAL A 484 -9.20 0.66 34.78
C VAL A 484 -10.70 0.60 34.56
N VAL A 485 -11.28 -0.60 34.52
CA VAL A 485 -12.69 -0.79 34.17
C VAL A 485 -13.65 -0.14 35.18
N LYS A 486 -13.29 -0.08 36.47
CA LYS A 486 -14.09 0.57 37.53
C LYS A 486 -14.27 2.06 37.23
N HIS A 487 -13.16 2.75 36.98
CA HIS A 487 -13.15 4.18 36.63
C HIS A 487 -13.83 4.48 35.28
N TRP A 488 -13.81 3.55 34.32
CA TRP A 488 -14.53 3.72 33.05
C TRP A 488 -16.05 3.52 33.22
N ILE A 489 -16.49 2.49 33.96
CA ILE A 489 -17.92 2.25 34.24
C ILE A 489 -18.55 3.41 35.03
N GLU A 490 -17.78 4.08 35.90
CA GLU A 490 -18.22 5.31 36.59
C GLU A 490 -18.40 6.53 35.67
N LEU A 491 -17.78 6.54 34.48
CA LEU A 491 -17.88 7.62 33.50
C LEU A 491 -18.94 7.35 32.43
N GLU A 492 -19.12 6.09 32.03
CA GLU A 492 -20.02 5.68 30.94
C GLU A 492 -20.83 4.42 31.33
N PRO A 493 -21.69 4.49 32.37
CA PRO A 493 -22.37 3.32 32.93
C PRO A 493 -23.29 2.61 31.92
N ASP A 494 -23.83 3.36 30.96
CA ASP A 494 -24.82 2.89 29.98
C ASP A 494 -24.17 2.34 28.68
N LYS A 495 -22.83 2.32 28.58
CA LYS A 495 -22.11 1.89 27.37
C LYS A 495 -21.47 0.51 27.54
N SER A 496 -21.73 -0.38 26.58
CA SER A 496 -21.19 -1.75 26.59
C SER A 496 -19.67 -1.87 26.49
N GLY A 497 -18.95 -0.81 26.10
CA GLY A 497 -17.53 -0.85 25.75
C GLY A 497 -16.63 -1.40 26.87
N ALA A 498 -16.73 -0.83 28.06
CA ALA A 498 -15.94 -1.24 29.22
C ALA A 498 -16.24 -2.69 29.64
N TYR A 499 -17.53 -3.04 29.72
CA TYR A 499 -18.02 -4.37 30.08
C TYR A 499 -17.55 -5.45 29.09
N VAL A 500 -17.73 -5.23 27.79
CA VAL A 500 -17.32 -6.17 26.75
C VAL A 500 -15.80 -6.35 26.75
N LEU A 501 -15.03 -5.27 26.90
CA LEU A 501 -13.57 -5.36 26.88
C LEU A 501 -12.99 -6.10 28.10
N LEU A 502 -13.58 -5.92 29.30
CA LEU A 502 -13.21 -6.72 30.48
C LEU A 502 -13.65 -8.19 30.34
N GLY A 503 -14.87 -8.46 29.90
CA GLY A 503 -15.37 -9.82 29.69
C GLY A 503 -14.51 -10.59 28.66
N ASN A 504 -14.04 -9.90 27.63
CA ASN A 504 -13.09 -10.42 26.65
C ASN A 504 -11.71 -10.75 27.26
N ILE A 505 -11.20 -9.93 28.18
CA ILE A 505 -9.95 -10.19 28.90
C ILE A 505 -10.10 -11.39 29.84
N TYR A 506 -11.21 -11.48 30.58
CA TYR A 506 -11.49 -12.65 31.41
C TYR A 506 -11.57 -13.94 30.58
N ALA A 507 -12.23 -13.93 29.42
CA ALA A 507 -12.23 -15.08 28.51
C ALA A 507 -10.81 -15.42 28.00
N ALA A 508 -10.04 -14.44 27.52
CA ALA A 508 -8.67 -14.63 27.04
C ALA A 508 -7.66 -15.05 28.14
N SER A 509 -8.03 -14.95 29.41
CA SER A 509 -7.28 -15.41 30.59
C SER A 509 -7.91 -16.64 31.27
N GLY A 510 -8.84 -17.35 30.63
CA GLY A 510 -9.46 -18.57 31.17
C GLY A 510 -10.41 -18.36 32.35
N ARG A 511 -10.79 -17.12 32.68
CA ARG A 511 -11.75 -16.78 33.75
C ARG A 511 -13.19 -16.77 33.21
N HIS A 512 -13.64 -17.88 32.64
CA HIS A 512 -14.97 -18.04 32.02
C HIS A 512 -16.14 -17.73 32.98
N ALA A 513 -15.96 -17.95 34.30
CA ALA A 513 -16.92 -17.56 35.33
C ALA A 513 -17.07 -16.02 35.42
N SER A 514 -15.97 -15.28 35.63
CA SER A 514 -16.00 -13.81 35.67
C SER A 514 -16.44 -13.19 34.33
N ALA A 515 -16.16 -13.84 33.21
CA ALA A 515 -16.70 -13.44 31.91
C ALA A 515 -18.24 -13.59 31.83
N ARG A 516 -18.83 -14.60 32.49
CA ARG A 516 -20.29 -14.77 32.61
C ARG A 516 -20.93 -13.77 33.60
N GLU A 517 -20.27 -13.49 34.72
CA GLU A 517 -20.71 -12.48 35.70
C GLU A 517 -20.86 -11.10 35.06
N ILE A 518 -19.86 -10.67 34.28
CA ILE A 518 -19.91 -9.39 33.55
C ILE A 518 -21.03 -9.38 32.49
N ARG A 519 -21.31 -10.50 31.82
CA ARG A 519 -22.47 -10.63 30.92
C ARG A 519 -23.82 -10.61 31.65
N HIS A 520 -23.88 -11.01 32.93
CA HIS A 520 -25.07 -10.82 33.77
C HIS A 520 -25.26 -9.35 34.13
N LEU A 521 -24.21 -8.70 34.63
CA LEU A 521 -24.22 -7.30 35.05
C LEU A 521 -24.60 -6.33 33.92
N MET A 522 -24.22 -6.64 32.67
CA MET A 522 -24.70 -5.89 31.49
C MET A 522 -26.23 -5.96 31.34
N ARG A 523 -26.83 -7.16 31.42
CA ARG A 523 -28.28 -7.34 31.28
C ARG A 523 -29.05 -6.72 32.44
N GLU A 524 -28.54 -6.88 33.66
CA GLU A 524 -29.10 -6.31 34.89
C GLU A 524 -29.19 -4.77 34.83
N LYS A 525 -28.21 -4.13 34.16
CA LYS A 525 -28.20 -2.68 33.91
C LYS A 525 -28.88 -2.24 32.60
N GLY A 526 -29.40 -3.17 31.78
CA GLY A 526 -29.98 -2.84 30.47
C GLY A 526 -28.97 -2.34 29.42
N VAL A 527 -27.69 -2.72 29.54
CA VAL A 527 -26.59 -2.25 28.68
C VAL A 527 -26.43 -3.17 27.46
N ASP A 528 -27.07 -2.79 26.35
CA ASP A 528 -26.99 -3.54 25.09
C ASP A 528 -25.63 -3.44 24.39
N LYS A 529 -25.19 -4.57 23.82
CA LYS A 529 -23.94 -4.65 23.04
C LYS A 529 -24.16 -4.05 21.64
N THR A 530 -23.42 -3.01 21.28
CA THR A 530 -23.39 -2.48 19.91
C THR A 530 -23.02 -3.59 18.91
N PRO A 531 -23.84 -3.89 17.88
CA PRO A 531 -23.55 -4.94 16.93
C PRO A 531 -22.44 -4.53 15.97
N GLY A 532 -21.71 -5.53 15.45
CA GLY A 532 -20.76 -5.32 14.36
C GLY A 532 -21.52 -5.05 13.06
N CYS A 533 -21.14 -3.99 12.36
CA CYS A 533 -21.78 -3.55 11.13
C CYS A 533 -20.73 -3.11 10.12
N SER A 534 -20.72 -3.77 8.96
CA SER A 534 -19.93 -3.40 7.78
C SER A 534 -20.83 -2.76 6.73
N THR A 535 -20.30 -1.79 5.98
CA THR A 535 -20.99 -1.12 4.88
C THR A 535 -20.09 -1.02 3.66
N VAL A 536 -20.68 -1.11 2.47
CA VAL A 536 -19.99 -0.96 1.18
C VAL A 536 -20.86 -0.15 0.23
N GLU A 537 -20.21 0.65 -0.60
CA GLU A 537 -20.84 1.40 -1.67
C GLU A 537 -20.65 0.67 -3.00
N ILE A 538 -21.75 0.37 -3.70
CA ILE A 538 -21.72 -0.21 -5.05
C ILE A 538 -22.64 0.60 -5.95
N LYS A 539 -22.09 1.19 -7.01
CA LYS A 539 -22.82 1.99 -8.02
C LYS A 539 -23.70 3.09 -7.39
N GLY A 540 -23.21 3.76 -6.33
CA GLY A 540 -23.94 4.80 -5.60
C GLY A 540 -24.90 4.31 -4.51
N VAL A 541 -25.07 3.00 -4.31
CA VAL A 541 -25.93 2.42 -3.27
C VAL A 541 -25.10 1.93 -2.09
N ILE A 542 -25.43 2.38 -0.88
CA ILE A 542 -24.76 1.97 0.36
C ILE A 542 -25.49 0.76 0.97
N HIS A 543 -24.91 -0.42 0.79
CA HIS A 543 -25.34 -1.67 1.40
C HIS A 543 -24.77 -1.83 2.81
N GLN A 544 -25.51 -2.53 3.68
CA GLN A 544 -25.21 -2.70 5.10
C GLN A 544 -25.33 -4.16 5.50
N PHE A 545 -24.36 -4.64 6.29
CA PHE A 545 -24.24 -6.01 6.75
C PHE A 545 -24.03 -6.01 8.26
N ILE A 546 -24.99 -6.53 9.01
CA ILE A 546 -24.95 -6.59 10.48
C ILE A 546 -24.64 -8.04 10.89
N VAL A 547 -23.81 -8.24 11.92
CA VAL A 547 -23.46 -9.58 12.41
C VAL A 547 -24.71 -10.29 12.92
N GLY A 548 -25.06 -11.42 12.29
CA GLY A 548 -26.26 -12.22 12.59
C GLY A 548 -27.52 -11.82 11.82
N ASP A 549 -27.47 -10.79 10.97
CA ASP A 549 -28.58 -10.39 10.10
C ASP A 549 -28.58 -11.19 8.79
N LEU A 550 -29.74 -11.76 8.45
CA LEU A 550 -29.97 -12.54 7.23
C LEU A 550 -31.04 -11.90 6.33
N SER A 551 -31.48 -10.67 6.61
CA SER A 551 -32.54 -9.97 5.87
C SER A 551 -32.09 -9.36 4.53
N HIS A 552 -30.80 -9.45 4.19
CA HIS A 552 -30.26 -8.87 2.96
C HIS A 552 -30.79 -9.61 1.70
N PRO A 553 -31.33 -8.92 0.68
CA PRO A 553 -31.99 -9.56 -0.48
C PRO A 553 -31.16 -10.55 -1.32
N PHE A 554 -29.84 -10.58 -1.11
CA PHE A 554 -28.90 -11.46 -1.83
C PHE A 554 -28.17 -12.44 -0.88
N ILE A 555 -28.71 -12.70 0.32
CA ILE A 555 -27.99 -13.45 1.37
C ILE A 555 -27.55 -14.86 0.93
N GLU A 556 -28.36 -15.58 0.13
CA GLU A 556 -28.02 -16.92 -0.37
C GLU A 556 -26.81 -16.86 -1.34
N GLU A 557 -26.80 -15.92 -2.29
CA GLU A 557 -25.66 -15.70 -3.18
C GLU A 557 -24.39 -15.34 -2.39
N ILE A 558 -24.53 -14.51 -1.34
CA ILE A 558 -23.42 -14.03 -0.50
C ILE A 558 -22.80 -15.19 0.30
N LEU A 559 -23.63 -16.09 0.83
CA LEU A 559 -23.15 -17.27 1.56
C LEU A 559 -22.46 -18.27 0.62
N ALA A 560 -23.05 -18.57 -0.55
CA ALA A 560 -22.42 -19.42 -1.55
C ALA A 560 -21.09 -18.87 -2.06
N LYS A 561 -21.01 -17.55 -2.31
CA LYS A 561 -19.74 -16.90 -2.69
C LYS A 561 -18.74 -16.87 -1.53
N TRP A 562 -19.20 -16.79 -0.29
CA TRP A 562 -18.32 -16.93 0.87
C TRP A 562 -17.70 -18.33 0.95
N GLU A 563 -18.46 -19.39 0.70
CA GLU A 563 -17.96 -20.78 0.69
C GLU A 563 -16.92 -21.02 -0.43
N GLU A 564 -17.12 -20.43 -1.62
CA GLU A 564 -16.10 -20.41 -2.69
C GLU A 564 -14.81 -19.71 -2.23
N ILE A 565 -14.93 -18.52 -1.61
CA ILE A 565 -13.80 -17.73 -1.12
C ILE A 565 -13.02 -18.48 -0.04
N ASP A 566 -13.72 -19.02 0.97
CA ASP A 566 -13.13 -19.75 2.09
C ASP A 566 -12.39 -20.99 1.60
N SER A 567 -13.01 -21.75 0.68
CA SER A 567 -12.37 -22.91 0.03
C SER A 567 -11.09 -22.54 -0.71
N ARG A 568 -11.10 -21.45 -1.48
CA ARG A 568 -9.92 -21.01 -2.25
C ARG A 568 -8.79 -20.49 -1.36
N ILE A 569 -9.06 -19.72 -0.30
CA ILE A 569 -8.00 -19.26 0.61
C ILE A 569 -7.43 -20.37 1.49
N ARG A 570 -8.18 -21.45 1.74
CA ARG A 570 -7.63 -22.68 2.35
C ARG A 570 -6.68 -23.40 1.38
N LEU A 571 -7.11 -23.62 0.13
CA LEU A 571 -6.36 -24.43 -0.85
C LEU A 571 -5.16 -23.70 -1.48
N GLU A 572 -5.27 -22.39 -1.78
CA GLU A 572 -4.19 -21.62 -2.42
C GLU A 572 -3.18 -21.01 -1.41
N GLU A 573 -3.57 -20.84 -0.14
CA GLU A 573 -2.85 -20.00 0.83
C GLU A 573 -2.80 -20.57 2.27
N GLY A 574 -3.28 -21.81 2.50
CA GLY A 574 -3.14 -22.50 3.80
C GLY A 574 -3.95 -21.89 4.95
N TYR A 575 -5.05 -21.17 4.67
CA TYR A 575 -5.85 -20.52 5.71
C TYR A 575 -6.40 -21.49 6.77
N VAL A 576 -6.26 -21.12 8.04
CA VAL A 576 -6.94 -21.76 9.18
C VAL A 576 -7.62 -20.67 10.03
N PRO A 577 -8.93 -20.75 10.31
CA PRO A 577 -9.64 -19.75 11.12
C PRO A 577 -9.10 -19.63 12.56
N ASP A 578 -8.85 -18.41 13.03
CA ASP A 578 -8.34 -18.18 14.39
C ASP A 578 -9.47 -18.24 15.44
N LYS A 579 -9.83 -19.46 15.86
CA LYS A 579 -10.91 -19.73 16.83
C LYS A 579 -10.75 -18.97 18.16
N LYS A 580 -9.55 -18.47 18.48
CA LYS A 580 -9.26 -17.66 19.69
C LYS A 580 -9.92 -16.27 19.66
N GLU A 581 -10.26 -15.75 18.47
CA GLU A 581 -11.01 -14.50 18.34
C GLU A 581 -12.50 -14.68 18.74
N VAL A 582 -13.00 -15.93 18.88
CA VAL A 582 -14.34 -16.22 19.38
C VAL A 582 -14.32 -16.39 20.89
N LEU A 583 -14.55 -15.27 21.58
CA LEU A 583 -14.61 -15.19 23.05
C LEU A 583 -15.99 -15.59 23.62
N LEU A 584 -16.76 -16.37 22.86
CA LEU A 584 -18.01 -17.01 23.28
C LEU A 584 -17.73 -18.41 23.82
N ASP A 585 -18.52 -18.78 24.83
CA ASP A 585 -18.46 -20.06 25.55
C ASP A 585 -19.34 -21.07 24.79
N ILE A 586 -18.88 -21.48 23.60
CA ILE A 586 -19.56 -22.37 22.64
C ILE A 586 -18.59 -23.44 22.13
N GLU A 587 -19.10 -24.47 21.45
CA GLU A 587 -18.30 -25.61 20.98
C GLU A 587 -17.34 -25.21 19.83
N GLU A 588 -16.18 -25.88 19.71
CA GLU A 588 -15.13 -25.51 18.74
C GLU A 588 -15.57 -25.59 17.27
N GLU A 589 -16.64 -26.34 16.99
CA GLU A 589 -17.30 -26.43 15.68
C GLU A 589 -18.18 -25.20 15.43
N GLU A 590 -18.98 -24.78 16.43
CA GLU A 590 -19.79 -23.56 16.35
C GLU A 590 -18.95 -22.27 16.23
N LYS A 591 -17.74 -22.23 16.83
CA LYS A 591 -16.82 -21.09 16.72
C LYS A 591 -16.45 -20.78 15.27
N GLU A 592 -16.28 -21.79 14.44
CA GLU A 592 -15.92 -21.60 13.02
C GLU A 592 -17.10 -21.05 12.23
N GLY A 593 -18.32 -21.54 12.50
CA GLY A 593 -19.58 -20.98 11.96
C GLY A 593 -19.89 -19.55 12.43
N ALA A 594 -19.41 -19.16 13.62
CA ALA A 594 -19.47 -17.77 14.08
C ALA A 594 -18.47 -16.86 13.35
N LEU A 595 -17.24 -17.34 13.10
CA LEU A 595 -16.20 -16.59 12.38
C LEU A 595 -16.50 -16.39 10.90
N SER A 596 -17.17 -17.32 10.22
CA SER A 596 -17.53 -17.16 8.81
C SER A 596 -18.58 -16.05 8.62
N ARG A 597 -19.55 -15.96 9.54
CA ARG A 597 -20.68 -15.01 9.51
C ARG A 597 -20.35 -13.59 10.00
N HIS A 598 -19.07 -13.22 10.06
CA HIS A 598 -18.67 -11.85 10.35
C HIS A 598 -19.06 -10.90 9.20
N SER A 599 -19.62 -9.73 9.53
CA SER A 599 -20.13 -8.73 8.59
C SER A 599 -19.12 -8.28 7.52
N GLU A 600 -17.83 -8.32 7.84
CA GLU A 600 -16.69 -8.04 6.96
C GLU A 600 -16.64 -9.06 5.82
N LYS A 601 -16.72 -10.35 6.14
CA LYS A 601 -16.68 -11.46 5.18
C LYS A 601 -17.89 -11.43 4.25
N MET A 602 -19.08 -11.17 4.80
CA MET A 602 -20.32 -10.98 4.03
C MET A 602 -20.24 -9.77 3.08
N ALA A 603 -19.68 -8.64 3.54
CA ALA A 603 -19.48 -7.47 2.70
C ALA A 603 -18.46 -7.70 1.58
N ILE A 604 -17.36 -8.42 1.85
CA ILE A 604 -16.38 -8.81 0.81
C ILE A 604 -17.05 -9.71 -0.25
N ALA A 605 -17.73 -10.78 0.18
CA ALA A 605 -18.42 -11.70 -0.72
C ALA A 605 -19.46 -10.97 -1.59
N PHE A 606 -20.32 -10.13 -1.00
CA PHE A 606 -21.28 -9.31 -1.76
C PHE A 606 -20.60 -8.40 -2.79
N THR A 607 -19.47 -7.79 -2.43
CA THR A 607 -18.74 -6.90 -3.34
C THR A 607 -18.17 -7.69 -4.52
N LEU A 608 -17.64 -8.89 -4.29
CA LEU A 608 -17.14 -9.80 -5.34
C LEU A 608 -18.25 -10.40 -6.24
N ILE A 609 -19.54 -10.29 -5.86
CA ILE A 609 -20.67 -10.65 -6.73
C ILE A 609 -21.13 -9.46 -7.59
N LYS A 610 -21.18 -8.25 -7.02
CA LYS A 610 -21.85 -7.10 -7.66
C LYS A 610 -20.90 -6.04 -8.24
N THR A 611 -19.60 -6.13 -8.00
CA THR A 611 -18.57 -5.32 -8.68
C THR A 611 -17.83 -6.12 -9.75
N SER A 612 -17.28 -5.42 -10.73
CA SER A 612 -16.36 -5.98 -11.71
C SER A 612 -14.94 -5.91 -11.16
N ASP A 613 -14.24 -7.04 -11.21
CA ASP A 613 -12.94 -7.43 -10.62
C ASP A 613 -11.80 -6.41 -10.52
N ASP A 614 -11.81 -5.31 -11.28
CA ASP A 614 -10.73 -4.30 -11.28
C ASP A 614 -10.96 -3.18 -10.25
N MET A 615 -12.11 -3.18 -9.56
CA MET A 615 -12.51 -2.14 -8.62
C MET A 615 -12.02 -2.43 -7.20
N PRO A 616 -11.21 -1.56 -6.57
CA PRO A 616 -10.76 -1.77 -5.20
C PRO A 616 -11.93 -1.82 -4.22
N ILE A 617 -12.08 -2.95 -3.52
CA ILE A 617 -13.11 -3.19 -2.51
C ILE A 617 -12.88 -2.25 -1.33
N ARG A 618 -13.87 -1.41 -1.01
CA ARG A 618 -13.83 -0.45 0.12
C ARG A 618 -14.97 -0.74 1.08
N ILE A 619 -14.63 -1.22 2.27
CA ILE A 619 -15.60 -1.60 3.32
C ILE A 619 -15.33 -0.73 4.54
N VAL A 620 -16.38 -0.05 5.01
CA VAL A 620 -16.36 0.73 6.25
C VAL A 620 -16.99 -0.09 7.37
N LYS A 621 -16.28 -0.22 8.49
CA LYS A 621 -16.70 -0.98 9.66
C LYS A 621 -16.89 -0.04 10.85
N ASN A 622 -17.99 -0.20 11.59
CA ASN A 622 -18.31 0.61 12.78
C ASN A 622 -17.46 0.30 14.03
N LEU A 623 -16.82 -0.87 14.07
CA LEU A 623 -15.97 -1.38 15.14
C LEU A 623 -14.56 -1.71 14.59
N ARG A 624 -13.62 -2.06 15.47
CA ARG A 624 -12.33 -2.58 15.04
C ARG A 624 -12.48 -4.01 14.49
N VAL A 625 -12.02 -4.24 13.26
CA VAL A 625 -11.95 -5.56 12.63
C VAL A 625 -11.09 -6.52 13.48
N CYS A 626 -11.54 -7.77 13.62
CA CYS A 626 -10.82 -8.82 14.35
C CYS A 626 -9.55 -9.30 13.61
N HIS A 627 -8.66 -10.00 14.31
CA HIS A 627 -7.39 -10.49 13.74
C HIS A 627 -7.63 -11.42 12.55
N ASP A 628 -8.54 -12.41 12.72
CA ASP A 628 -8.97 -13.35 11.68
C ASP A 628 -9.45 -12.63 10.41
N CYS A 629 -10.46 -11.77 10.50
CA CYS A 629 -11.00 -11.09 9.32
C CYS A 629 -9.98 -10.15 8.64
N HIS A 630 -9.06 -9.55 9.39
CA HIS A 630 -7.97 -8.75 8.83
C HIS A 630 -6.89 -9.62 8.17
N HIS A 631 -6.63 -10.84 8.66
CA HIS A 631 -5.77 -11.81 8.00
C HIS A 631 -6.42 -12.31 6.69
N VAL A 632 -7.68 -12.75 6.76
CA VAL A 632 -8.47 -13.21 5.62
C VAL A 632 -8.60 -12.16 4.53
N THR A 633 -8.84 -10.89 4.88
CA THR A 633 -8.87 -9.79 3.89
C THR A 633 -7.57 -9.71 3.07
N LYS A 634 -6.41 -10.03 3.67
CA LYS A 634 -5.13 -10.09 2.95
C LYS A 634 -5.02 -11.33 2.06
N LEU A 635 -5.50 -12.49 2.51
CA LEU A 635 -5.48 -13.70 1.68
C LEU A 635 -6.40 -13.58 0.47
N ILE A 636 -7.61 -13.04 0.66
CA ILE A 636 -8.51 -12.70 -0.45
C ILE A 636 -7.82 -11.72 -1.40
N SER A 637 -7.09 -10.71 -0.89
CA SER A 637 -6.29 -9.80 -1.70
C SER A 637 -5.03 -10.43 -2.35
N LYS A 638 -4.68 -11.69 -2.08
CA LYS A 638 -3.69 -12.45 -2.88
C LYS A 638 -4.37 -13.32 -3.94
N VAL A 639 -5.50 -13.92 -3.59
CA VAL A 639 -6.25 -14.93 -4.35
C VAL A 639 -7.23 -14.31 -5.37
N PHE A 640 -7.62 -13.04 -5.16
CA PHE A 640 -8.61 -12.28 -5.94
C PHE A 640 -8.16 -10.82 -6.28
N ASP A 641 -6.88 -10.45 -6.18
CA ASP A 641 -6.41 -9.13 -6.69
C ASP A 641 -5.95 -9.23 -8.15
N LEU A 642 -6.86 -8.91 -9.08
CA LEU A 642 -6.57 -8.95 -10.52
C LEU A 642 -5.63 -7.83 -10.99
N THR A 643 -5.19 -6.92 -10.12
CA THR A 643 -4.07 -5.99 -10.41
C THR A 643 -2.70 -6.62 -10.21
N VAL A 644 -2.64 -7.86 -9.68
CA VAL A 644 -1.44 -8.70 -9.56
C VAL A 644 -1.50 -9.82 -10.61
N VAL A 645 -1.26 -9.45 -11.87
CA VAL A 645 -1.03 -10.42 -12.95
C VAL A 645 0.23 -11.22 -12.63
N LYS A 646 0.07 -12.51 -12.31
CA LYS A 646 1.19 -13.46 -12.18
C LYS A 646 1.84 -13.66 -13.57
N PRO A 647 3.17 -13.89 -13.67
CA PRO A 647 3.82 -14.18 -14.96
C PRO A 647 3.28 -15.43 -15.67
N SER A 648 2.77 -16.40 -14.91
CA SER A 648 1.98 -17.55 -15.42
C SER A 648 0.75 -17.09 -16.20
N ASP A 649 -0.12 -16.34 -15.54
CA ASP A 649 -1.40 -15.85 -16.06
C ASP A 649 -1.18 -14.91 -17.27
N PHE A 650 -0.05 -14.21 -17.32
CA PHE A 650 0.39 -13.47 -18.50
C PHE A 650 0.71 -14.39 -19.70
N VAL A 651 1.47 -15.47 -19.50
CA VAL A 651 1.83 -16.43 -20.56
C VAL A 651 0.62 -17.25 -21.03
N GLU A 652 -0.27 -17.58 -20.10
CA GLU A 652 -1.46 -18.39 -20.33
C GLU A 652 -2.59 -17.59 -21.02
N TYR A 653 -2.93 -16.39 -20.53
CA TYR A 653 -4.09 -15.65 -21.02
C TYR A 653 -3.74 -14.44 -21.91
N ALA A 654 -2.74 -13.63 -21.53
CA ALA A 654 -2.41 -12.41 -22.28
C ALA A 654 -1.68 -12.68 -23.59
N LEU A 655 -0.67 -13.55 -23.58
CA LEU A 655 0.03 -13.94 -24.81
C LEU A 655 -0.87 -14.76 -25.75
N ALA A 656 -1.67 -15.68 -25.20
CA ALA A 656 -2.61 -16.47 -26.00
C ALA A 656 -3.71 -15.61 -26.65
N CYS A 657 -4.18 -14.55 -25.97
CA CYS A 657 -5.08 -13.55 -26.55
C CYS A 657 -4.44 -12.82 -27.75
N LEU A 658 -3.17 -12.40 -27.63
CA LEU A 658 -2.44 -11.78 -28.74
C LEU A 658 -2.16 -12.75 -29.89
N GLU A 659 -1.91 -14.03 -29.60
CA GLU A 659 -1.75 -15.10 -30.58
C GLU A 659 -3.07 -15.37 -31.33
N GLN A 660 -4.19 -15.57 -30.62
CA GLN A 660 -5.51 -15.76 -31.23
C GLN A 660 -5.95 -14.56 -32.10
N LEU A 661 -5.66 -13.33 -31.67
CA LEU A 661 -5.92 -12.15 -32.49
C LEU A 661 -5.02 -12.10 -33.73
N ALA A 662 -3.75 -12.47 -33.62
CA ALA A 662 -2.82 -12.55 -34.75
C ALA A 662 -3.23 -13.63 -35.77
N ASP A 663 -3.73 -14.77 -35.31
CA ASP A 663 -4.25 -15.85 -36.15
C ASP A 663 -5.60 -15.50 -36.79
N ALA A 664 -6.42 -14.70 -36.11
CA ALA A 664 -7.62 -14.06 -36.66
C ALA A 664 -7.31 -12.91 -37.66
N GLY A 665 -6.03 -12.64 -37.95
CA GLY A 665 -5.59 -11.67 -38.96
C GLY A 665 -5.20 -10.28 -38.45
N ASP A 666 -5.13 -10.05 -37.14
CA ASP A 666 -4.71 -8.78 -36.57
C ASP A 666 -3.20 -8.56 -36.73
N HIS A 667 -2.81 -7.82 -37.78
CA HIS A 667 -1.42 -7.48 -38.07
C HIS A 667 -0.70 -6.74 -36.94
N SER A 668 -1.41 -5.90 -36.17
CA SER A 668 -0.83 -5.17 -35.05
C SER A 668 -0.62 -6.07 -33.83
N ALA A 669 -1.55 -6.99 -33.54
CA ALA A 669 -1.34 -8.04 -32.54
C ALA A 669 -0.17 -8.96 -32.93
N LYS A 670 -0.08 -9.35 -34.20
CA LYS A 670 1.02 -10.19 -34.73
C LYS A 670 2.39 -9.51 -34.61
N SER A 671 2.48 -8.24 -34.97
CA SER A 671 3.71 -7.44 -34.82
C SER A 671 4.08 -7.26 -33.34
N ILE A 672 3.11 -6.96 -32.48
CA ILE A 672 3.34 -6.86 -31.02
C ILE A 672 3.82 -8.21 -30.46
N ARG A 673 3.19 -9.33 -30.81
CA ARG A 673 3.56 -10.68 -30.33
C ARG A 673 4.98 -11.09 -30.74
N HIS A 674 5.48 -10.58 -31.86
CA HIS A 674 6.85 -10.79 -32.34
C HIS A 674 7.87 -9.86 -31.67
N ASN A 675 7.54 -8.58 -31.54
CA ASN A 675 8.47 -7.54 -31.05
C ASN A 675 8.44 -7.33 -29.51
N LEU A 676 7.52 -7.98 -28.79
CA LEU A 676 7.30 -7.81 -27.35
C LEU A 676 8.57 -8.05 -26.54
N ARG A 677 8.83 -7.11 -25.62
CA ARG A 677 9.88 -7.22 -24.60
C ARG A 677 9.24 -7.22 -23.20
N VAL A 678 9.85 -7.97 -22.28
CA VAL A 678 9.40 -8.02 -20.88
C VAL A 678 10.42 -7.31 -20.00
N MET A 679 9.96 -6.49 -19.05
CA MET A 679 10.80 -5.81 -18.07
C MET A 679 10.48 -6.33 -16.66
N VAL A 680 11.51 -6.67 -15.88
CA VAL A 680 11.37 -7.18 -14.51
C VAL A 680 12.13 -6.27 -13.55
N ALA A 681 11.42 -5.69 -12.58
CA ALA A 681 12.01 -4.94 -11.48
C ALA A 681 12.01 -5.80 -10.19
N GLY A 682 13.18 -6.29 -9.82
CA GLY A 682 13.35 -7.30 -8.76
C GLY A 682 14.82 -7.62 -8.45
N GLY A 683 15.04 -8.66 -7.65
CA GLY A 683 16.33 -9.36 -7.54
C GLY A 683 16.40 -10.58 -8.46
N ASP A 684 17.53 -11.31 -8.44
CA ASP A 684 17.80 -12.40 -9.40
C ASP A 684 16.72 -13.49 -9.39
N GLY A 685 16.29 -14.01 -8.24
CA GLY A 685 15.16 -14.97 -8.16
C GLY A 685 13.82 -14.45 -8.72
N THR A 686 13.56 -13.13 -8.63
CA THR A 686 12.38 -12.52 -9.30
C THR A 686 12.52 -12.52 -10.82
N VAL A 687 13.75 -12.37 -11.34
CA VAL A 687 14.04 -12.47 -12.79
C VAL A 687 13.97 -13.94 -13.23
N GLY A 688 14.55 -14.86 -12.45
CA GLY A 688 14.50 -16.31 -12.69
C GLY A 688 13.08 -16.86 -12.70
N TRP A 689 12.19 -16.40 -11.81
CA TRP A 689 10.76 -16.76 -11.84
C TRP A 689 10.06 -16.36 -13.14
N VAL A 690 10.29 -15.13 -13.61
CA VAL A 690 9.71 -14.65 -14.88
C VAL A 690 10.32 -15.37 -16.09
N LEU A 691 11.64 -15.63 -16.07
CA LEU A 691 12.30 -16.47 -17.09
C LEU A 691 11.76 -17.90 -17.08
N GLY A 692 11.41 -18.45 -15.91
CA GLY A 692 10.76 -19.75 -15.76
C GLY A 692 9.43 -19.82 -16.50
N CYS A 693 8.48 -18.93 -16.17
CA CYS A 693 7.18 -18.87 -16.82
C CYS A 693 7.28 -18.58 -18.34
N LEU A 694 8.22 -17.73 -18.76
CA LEU A 694 8.48 -17.50 -20.19
C LEU A 694 9.14 -18.70 -20.87
N GLY A 695 9.90 -19.53 -20.14
CA GLY A 695 10.47 -20.78 -20.63
C GLY A 695 9.43 -21.87 -20.90
N ASP A 696 8.25 -21.80 -20.28
CA ASP A 696 7.15 -22.74 -20.55
C ASP A 696 6.55 -22.53 -21.96
N LEU A 697 6.79 -21.38 -22.61
CA LEU A 697 6.51 -21.20 -24.04
C LEU A 697 7.32 -22.16 -24.93
N TYR A 698 8.57 -22.49 -24.58
CA TYR A 698 9.36 -23.48 -25.33
C TYR A 698 8.75 -24.89 -25.19
N VAL A 699 8.29 -25.28 -23.99
CA VAL A 699 7.57 -26.55 -23.75
C VAL A 699 6.32 -26.65 -24.64
N GLN A 700 5.63 -25.52 -24.82
CA GLN A 700 4.39 -25.42 -25.61
C GLN A 700 4.64 -25.17 -27.11
N ASN A 701 5.90 -25.06 -27.56
CA ASN A 701 6.29 -24.66 -28.92
C ASN A 701 5.71 -23.29 -29.39
N ARG A 702 5.52 -22.35 -28.45
CA ARG A 702 4.90 -21.01 -28.67
C ARG A 702 5.95 -19.90 -28.85
N GLU A 703 6.74 -20.00 -29.92
CA GLU A 703 7.77 -19.02 -30.26
C GLU A 703 7.22 -17.70 -30.85
N PRO A 704 7.97 -16.57 -30.78
CA PRO A 704 9.24 -16.38 -30.08
C PRO A 704 9.04 -16.18 -28.57
N VAL A 705 10.07 -16.43 -27.76
CA VAL A 705 10.07 -16.11 -26.32
C VAL A 705 10.48 -14.64 -26.11
N PRO A 706 9.65 -13.78 -25.48
CA PRO A 706 9.97 -12.38 -25.24
C PRO A 706 11.28 -12.17 -24.43
N PRO A 707 12.25 -11.37 -24.92
CA PRO A 707 13.49 -11.14 -24.19
C PRO A 707 13.26 -10.29 -22.94
N VAL A 708 13.95 -10.64 -21.85
CA VAL A 708 13.77 -10.01 -20.53
C VAL A 708 14.82 -8.92 -20.26
N ALA A 709 14.35 -7.76 -19.79
CA ALA A 709 15.13 -6.61 -19.34
C ALA A 709 15.02 -6.43 -17.82
N VAL A 710 16.09 -6.01 -17.14
CA VAL A 710 16.15 -6.02 -15.66
C VAL A 710 16.30 -4.62 -15.04
N ILE A 711 15.50 -4.31 -14.02
CA ILE A 711 15.76 -3.21 -13.09
C ILE A 711 16.27 -3.81 -11.76
N PRO A 712 17.56 -3.64 -11.40
CA PRO A 712 18.14 -4.24 -10.20
C PRO A 712 17.63 -3.62 -8.90
N LEU A 713 16.62 -4.26 -8.30
CA LEU A 713 16.06 -3.93 -7.00
C LEU A 713 16.49 -4.91 -5.88
N GLY A 714 17.15 -6.03 -6.22
CA GLY A 714 17.70 -6.99 -5.26
C GLY A 714 19.03 -6.56 -4.65
N THR A 715 19.71 -7.50 -3.98
CA THR A 715 21.00 -7.31 -3.29
C THR A 715 22.19 -7.96 -4.01
N GLY A 716 22.01 -9.13 -4.63
CA GLY A 716 22.99 -9.74 -5.54
C GLY A 716 23.03 -8.96 -6.85
N ASN A 717 21.95 -9.10 -7.63
CA ASN A 717 21.77 -8.53 -8.97
C ASN A 717 22.82 -9.03 -9.96
N ASP A 718 23.22 -10.30 -9.87
CA ASP A 718 24.30 -10.90 -10.68
C ASP A 718 23.88 -11.10 -12.15
N LEU A 719 22.62 -11.47 -12.41
CA LEU A 719 22.05 -11.45 -13.77
C LEU A 719 22.07 -10.02 -14.33
N SER A 720 21.64 -9.04 -13.52
CA SER A 720 21.68 -7.62 -13.90
C SER A 720 23.10 -7.11 -14.18
N ARG A 721 24.13 -7.63 -13.51
CA ARG A 721 25.54 -7.26 -13.77
C ARG A 721 26.04 -7.87 -15.07
N SER A 722 25.84 -9.18 -15.25
CA SER A 722 26.25 -9.94 -16.45
C SER A 722 25.76 -9.30 -17.75
N PHE A 723 24.48 -8.89 -17.78
CA PHE A 723 23.83 -8.29 -18.95
C PHE A 723 23.84 -6.73 -18.91
N GLY A 724 24.71 -6.14 -18.08
CA GLY A 724 25.04 -4.72 -18.08
C GLY A 724 23.92 -3.77 -17.65
N TRP A 725 22.92 -4.25 -16.92
CA TRP A 725 21.87 -3.44 -16.27
C TRP A 725 22.37 -2.78 -14.98
N GLY A 726 23.39 -3.35 -14.34
CA GLY A 726 24.17 -2.74 -13.26
C GLY A 726 23.92 -3.32 -11.88
N ALA A 727 24.64 -2.78 -10.88
CA ALA A 727 24.71 -3.35 -9.54
C ALA A 727 23.46 -3.12 -8.66
N SER A 728 22.79 -1.97 -8.83
CA SER A 728 21.63 -1.54 -8.05
C SER A 728 20.95 -0.33 -8.71
N PHE A 729 19.66 -0.13 -8.44
CA PHE A 729 18.92 1.04 -8.92
C PHE A 729 19.35 2.31 -8.15
N PRO A 730 19.84 3.36 -8.83
CA PRO A 730 20.50 4.49 -8.17
C PRO A 730 19.52 5.55 -7.64
N PHE A 731 19.94 6.29 -6.61
CA PHE A 731 19.17 7.37 -5.95
C PHE A 731 18.52 8.40 -6.89
N GLY A 732 19.12 8.65 -8.06
CA GLY A 732 18.51 9.45 -9.15
C GLY A 732 17.39 8.69 -9.89
N TRP A 733 16.47 8.07 -9.14
CA TRP A 733 15.61 6.98 -9.58
C TRP A 733 14.63 7.37 -10.71
N LYS A 734 14.09 8.60 -10.71
CA LYS A 734 13.22 9.10 -11.80
C LYS A 734 13.93 9.10 -13.16
N ALA A 735 15.20 9.53 -13.19
CA ALA A 735 16.02 9.52 -14.39
C ALA A 735 16.58 8.12 -14.70
N ALA A 736 16.73 7.26 -13.68
CA ALA A 736 17.09 5.86 -13.88
C ALA A 736 15.97 5.08 -14.57
N ALA A 737 14.70 5.28 -14.17
CA ALA A 737 13.55 4.64 -14.82
C ALA A 737 13.48 4.96 -16.32
N LYS A 738 13.62 6.25 -16.73
CA LYS A 738 13.74 6.63 -18.15
C LYS A 738 14.88 5.90 -18.87
N ARG A 739 16.08 5.81 -18.25
CA ARG A 739 17.24 5.11 -18.85
C ARG A 739 17.04 3.59 -18.95
N SER A 740 16.42 2.96 -17.96
CA SER A 740 16.13 1.53 -17.98
C SER A 740 15.07 1.20 -19.05
N LEU A 741 14.03 2.02 -19.19
CA LEU A 741 13.05 1.90 -20.28
C LEU A 741 13.72 2.00 -21.65
N TYR A 742 14.51 3.06 -21.88
CA TYR A 742 15.28 3.23 -23.11
C TYR A 742 16.20 2.03 -23.40
N LYS A 743 16.91 1.51 -22.39
CA LYS A 743 17.77 0.31 -22.52
C LYS A 743 16.96 -0.97 -22.79
N ALA A 744 15.70 -1.06 -22.38
CA ALA A 744 14.84 -2.21 -22.69
C ALA A 744 14.36 -2.17 -24.14
N ILE A 745 13.91 -1.00 -24.59
CA ILE A 745 13.47 -0.73 -25.98
C ILE A 745 14.63 -0.96 -26.96
N PHE A 746 15.79 -0.33 -26.74
CA PHE A 746 16.91 -0.32 -27.69
C PHE A 746 18.08 -1.24 -27.32
N GLY A 747 17.90 -2.14 -26.35
CA GLY A 747 18.92 -3.13 -25.97
C GLY A 747 19.12 -4.19 -27.04
N SER A 748 20.36 -4.66 -27.21
CA SER A 748 20.67 -5.90 -27.93
C SER A 748 20.07 -7.10 -27.18
N VAL A 749 19.94 -8.26 -27.83
CA VAL A 749 19.56 -9.51 -27.16
C VAL A 749 20.81 -10.37 -26.96
N SER A 750 20.81 -11.22 -25.93
CA SER A 750 21.91 -12.11 -25.54
C SER A 750 21.33 -13.36 -24.88
N CYS A 751 21.87 -14.52 -25.20
CA CYS A 751 21.35 -15.80 -24.70
C CYS A 751 21.79 -16.04 -23.25
N LEU A 752 21.01 -16.86 -22.55
CA LEU A 752 21.24 -17.30 -21.18
C LEU A 752 20.73 -18.74 -21.04
N ASP A 753 21.64 -19.66 -20.73
CA ASP A 753 21.29 -21.05 -20.46
C ASP A 753 20.50 -21.20 -19.17
N SER A 754 19.62 -22.22 -19.17
CA SER A 754 18.81 -22.63 -18.02
C SER A 754 19.14 -24.06 -17.65
N TRP A 755 19.46 -24.29 -16.39
CA TRP A 755 19.93 -25.58 -15.87
C TRP A 755 18.84 -26.23 -15.04
N HIS A 756 18.43 -27.42 -15.47
CA HIS A 756 17.48 -28.26 -14.76
C HIS A 756 18.19 -29.00 -13.62
N VAL A 757 17.57 -29.00 -12.45
CA VAL A 757 18.04 -29.67 -11.24
C VAL A 757 17.00 -30.67 -10.79
N VAL A 758 17.43 -31.89 -10.52
CA VAL A 758 16.63 -32.91 -9.84
C VAL A 758 17.34 -33.30 -8.55
N VAL A 759 16.66 -33.18 -7.43
CA VAL A 759 17.10 -33.72 -6.13
C VAL A 759 16.28 -34.98 -5.85
N SER A 760 16.94 -36.13 -5.67
CA SER A 760 16.31 -37.39 -5.32
C SER A 760 16.75 -37.80 -3.92
N MET A 761 15.80 -37.82 -2.98
CA MET A 761 16.05 -38.14 -1.57
C MET A 761 15.35 -39.45 -1.18
N PRO A 762 16.06 -40.43 -0.60
CA PRO A 762 15.45 -41.59 0.05
C PRO A 762 14.54 -41.15 1.21
N GLY A 763 13.36 -41.77 1.34
CA GLY A 763 12.46 -41.48 2.45
C GLY A 763 13.11 -41.66 3.83
N ARG A 764 12.60 -40.95 4.83
CA ARG A 764 12.73 -41.39 6.24
C ARG A 764 11.61 -42.39 6.49
N GLY A 765 11.90 -43.49 7.20
CA GLY A 765 10.88 -44.46 7.61
C GLY A 765 9.88 -43.85 8.61
N ASP A 766 8.75 -44.53 8.78
CA ASP A 766 7.48 -44.06 9.38
C ASP A 766 7.51 -43.55 10.84
N GLU A 767 8.69 -43.34 11.45
CA GLU A 767 8.86 -43.06 12.89
C GLU A 767 9.31 -41.61 13.23
N GLU A 768 9.59 -40.74 12.26
CA GLU A 768 9.85 -39.29 12.49
C GLU A 768 8.78 -38.42 11.81
N GLU A 769 8.24 -37.41 12.51
CA GLU A 769 7.29 -36.45 11.94
C GLU A 769 7.90 -35.68 10.76
N GLU A 770 7.16 -35.53 9.64
CA GLU A 770 7.60 -34.75 8.50
C GLU A 770 7.63 -33.24 8.82
N GLU A 771 8.81 -32.69 9.11
CA GLU A 771 9.03 -31.23 9.11
C GLU A 771 8.79 -30.68 7.69
N GLU A 772 7.84 -29.74 7.54
CA GLU A 772 7.52 -29.10 6.27
C GLU A 772 8.74 -28.36 5.69
N LEU A 773 9.17 -28.76 4.49
CA LEU A 773 10.39 -28.24 3.86
C LEU A 773 10.16 -26.85 3.24
N ASP A 774 10.86 -25.84 3.77
CA ASP A 774 10.96 -24.50 3.18
C ASP A 774 11.85 -24.54 1.92
N LEU A 775 11.23 -24.85 0.76
CA LEU A 775 11.89 -24.99 -0.53
C LEU A 775 11.94 -23.67 -1.32
N PRO A 776 12.97 -23.45 -2.17
CA PRO A 776 12.99 -22.34 -3.13
C PRO A 776 11.72 -22.27 -4.00
N HIS A 777 11.26 -21.07 -4.37
CA HIS A 777 10.12 -20.91 -5.29
C HIS A 777 10.38 -21.49 -6.70
N SER A 778 11.64 -21.75 -6.98
CA SER A 778 12.17 -22.35 -8.21
C SER A 778 12.34 -23.88 -8.14
N LEU A 779 11.96 -24.52 -7.02
CA LEU A 779 12.05 -25.96 -6.77
C LEU A 779 10.69 -26.51 -6.29
N ARG A 780 10.19 -27.58 -6.90
CA ARG A 780 8.87 -28.19 -6.66
C ARG A 780 9.01 -29.63 -6.20
N ASN A 781 8.18 -30.06 -5.25
CA ASN A 781 8.05 -31.47 -4.90
C ASN A 781 7.20 -32.20 -5.97
N LEU A 782 7.69 -33.32 -6.49
CA LEU A 782 6.98 -34.21 -7.43
C LEU A 782 6.35 -35.43 -6.75
N GLY A 783 6.61 -35.64 -5.46
CA GLY A 783 6.22 -36.84 -4.71
C GLY A 783 7.21 -37.99 -4.90
N GLU A 784 6.75 -39.20 -4.60
CA GLU A 784 7.55 -40.43 -4.77
C GLU A 784 7.78 -40.76 -6.24
N CYS A 785 9.00 -41.21 -6.54
CA CYS A 785 9.44 -41.68 -7.84
C CYS A 785 10.28 -42.96 -7.69
N THR A 786 10.27 -43.82 -8.70
CA THR A 786 11.23 -44.93 -8.81
C THR A 786 12.61 -44.40 -9.19
N PHE A 787 13.66 -44.76 -8.45
CA PHE A 787 15.02 -44.35 -8.78
C PHE A 787 15.50 -44.98 -10.10
N TYR A 788 16.08 -44.17 -11.00
CA TYR A 788 16.66 -44.66 -12.26
C TYR A 788 18.19 -44.68 -12.14
N ASP A 789 18.76 -45.88 -11.97
CA ASP A 789 20.21 -46.06 -12.02
C ASP A 789 20.73 -46.03 -13.47
N ASP A 790 21.87 -45.38 -13.66
CA ASP A 790 22.64 -45.36 -14.91
C ASP A 790 24.02 -46.02 -14.77
N GLY A 791 24.22 -46.81 -13.70
CA GLY A 791 25.44 -47.56 -13.42
C GLY A 791 26.52 -46.74 -12.72
N THR A 792 26.17 -45.64 -12.07
CA THR A 792 27.13 -44.75 -11.38
C THR A 792 26.96 -44.65 -9.86
N ALA A 793 25.92 -45.25 -9.28
CA ALA A 793 25.74 -45.33 -7.84
C ALA A 793 26.63 -46.41 -7.21
N GLU A 794 27.11 -46.18 -5.98
CA GLU A 794 27.75 -47.23 -5.17
C GLU A 794 26.98 -47.42 -3.85
N GLY A 795 26.19 -48.49 -3.79
CA GLY A 795 25.44 -48.90 -2.61
C GLY A 795 24.22 -49.74 -2.99
N GLU A 796 23.43 -50.10 -1.99
CA GLU A 796 22.04 -50.52 -2.23
C GLU A 796 21.19 -49.27 -2.51
N LEU A 797 20.18 -49.41 -3.38
CA LEU A 797 19.30 -48.33 -3.81
C LEU A 797 17.90 -48.53 -3.22
N PRO A 798 17.24 -47.46 -2.73
CA PRO A 798 15.89 -47.56 -2.19
C PRO A 798 14.87 -47.73 -3.33
N GLU A 799 13.78 -48.46 -3.06
CA GLU A 799 12.72 -48.71 -4.06
C GLU A 799 11.93 -47.42 -4.41
N THR A 800 11.71 -46.54 -3.43
CA THR A 800 11.09 -45.21 -3.61
C THR A 800 12.01 -44.08 -3.16
N VAL A 801 11.96 -42.96 -3.88
CA VAL A 801 12.63 -41.69 -3.53
C VAL A 801 11.67 -40.51 -3.70
N SER A 802 11.71 -39.55 -2.78
CA SER A 802 11.05 -38.25 -2.95
C SER A 802 11.86 -37.40 -3.92
N CYS A 803 11.23 -36.93 -5.00
CA CYS A 803 11.89 -36.16 -6.05
C CYS A 803 11.48 -34.69 -6.05
N PHE A 804 12.47 -33.81 -6.19
CA PHE A 804 12.27 -32.36 -6.30
C PHE A 804 12.84 -31.85 -7.63
N ASP A 805 12.04 -31.07 -8.36
CA ASP A 805 12.27 -30.56 -9.72
C ASP A 805 12.45 -29.03 -9.72
N GLY A 806 13.50 -28.52 -10.36
CA GLY A 806 13.76 -27.08 -10.37
C GLY A 806 14.66 -26.59 -11.49
N VAL A 807 14.76 -25.26 -11.63
CA VAL A 807 15.55 -24.62 -12.70
C VAL A 807 16.29 -23.39 -12.18
N PHE A 808 17.57 -23.26 -12.54
CA PHE A 808 18.40 -22.10 -12.22
C PHE A 808 19.07 -21.47 -13.46
N TYR A 809 19.50 -20.22 -13.29
CA TYR A 809 20.06 -19.36 -14.33
C TYR A 809 21.39 -18.71 -13.93
N ASN A 810 21.70 -18.62 -12.64
CA ASN A 810 22.92 -18.02 -12.10
C ASN A 810 23.82 -19.11 -11.50
N TYR A 811 23.45 -19.73 -10.37
CA TYR A 811 24.23 -20.82 -9.76
C TYR A 811 23.44 -21.73 -8.82
N PHE A 812 23.97 -22.94 -8.67
CA PHE A 812 23.67 -23.86 -7.57
C PHE A 812 24.89 -23.93 -6.63
N SER A 813 24.70 -23.94 -5.31
CA SER A 813 25.77 -24.18 -4.34
C SER A 813 25.36 -25.09 -3.19
N ILE A 814 26.35 -25.82 -2.64
CA ILE A 814 26.17 -26.77 -1.54
C ILE A 814 27.25 -26.59 -0.47
N GLY A 815 26.87 -26.68 0.80
CA GLY A 815 27.74 -26.54 1.96
C GLY A 815 27.76 -25.13 2.54
N MET A 816 28.96 -24.63 2.90
CA MET A 816 29.13 -23.43 3.73
C MET A 816 28.57 -22.13 3.12
N ASP A 817 28.51 -21.99 1.80
CA ASP A 817 27.91 -20.81 1.14
C ASP A 817 26.39 -20.77 1.35
N ALA A 818 25.71 -21.86 0.98
CA ALA A 818 24.28 -22.07 1.24
C ALA A 818 23.92 -21.92 2.73
N GLN A 819 24.75 -22.45 3.63
CA GLN A 819 24.57 -22.32 5.08
C GLN A 819 24.65 -20.85 5.56
N VAL A 820 25.52 -20.03 4.95
CA VAL A 820 25.60 -18.59 5.24
C VAL A 820 24.38 -17.85 4.66
N ALA A 821 23.96 -18.18 3.44
CA ALA A 821 22.76 -17.61 2.83
C ALA A 821 21.50 -17.94 3.64
N TYR A 822 21.33 -19.18 4.11
CA TYR A 822 20.23 -19.63 4.95
C TYR A 822 20.13 -18.80 6.24
N GLY A 823 21.25 -18.66 6.96
CA GLY A 823 21.31 -17.83 8.18
C GLY A 823 21.10 -16.34 7.93
N PHE A 824 21.47 -15.83 6.75
CA PHE A 824 21.18 -14.45 6.33
C PHE A 824 19.69 -14.25 6.01
N HIS A 825 19.05 -15.22 5.34
CA HIS A 825 17.63 -15.18 4.99
C HIS A 825 16.75 -15.15 6.25
N HIS A 826 16.96 -16.11 7.17
CA HIS A 826 16.25 -16.18 8.45
C HIS A 826 16.39 -14.88 9.26
N LEU A 827 17.60 -14.29 9.35
CA LEU A 827 17.79 -13.02 10.06
C LEU A 827 17.09 -11.83 9.37
N ARG A 828 17.04 -11.81 8.04
CA ARG A 828 16.32 -10.78 7.28
C ARG A 828 14.82 -10.84 7.58
N ASP A 829 14.27 -12.04 7.72
CA ASP A 829 12.83 -12.24 7.84
C ASP A 829 12.37 -12.07 9.32
N GLU A 830 13.19 -12.47 10.30
CA GLU A 830 13.01 -12.10 11.72
C GLU A 830 13.19 -10.60 11.98
N LYS A 831 14.22 -9.97 11.38
CA LYS A 831 14.73 -8.63 11.76
C LYS A 831 14.97 -7.73 10.54
N PRO A 832 13.93 -7.47 9.70
CA PRO A 832 14.08 -6.79 8.40
C PRO A 832 14.61 -5.36 8.49
N PHE A 833 14.52 -4.71 9.65
CA PHE A 833 15.09 -3.38 9.88
C PHE A 833 16.62 -3.35 9.77
N LEU A 834 17.31 -4.41 10.17
CA LEU A 834 18.78 -4.55 10.03
C LEU A 834 19.19 -4.73 8.56
N ALA A 835 18.37 -5.47 7.82
CA ALA A 835 18.63 -5.86 6.43
C ALA A 835 18.18 -4.82 5.37
N SER A 836 17.97 -3.57 5.80
CA SER A 836 17.29 -2.52 5.03
C SER A 836 18.17 -1.78 4.01
N GLY A 837 19.47 -2.10 3.89
CA GLY A 837 20.39 -1.40 2.98
C GLY A 837 21.45 -2.32 2.33
N PRO A 838 21.88 -2.06 1.07
CA PRO A 838 22.88 -2.89 0.40
C PRO A 838 24.22 -3.01 1.15
N LEU A 839 24.62 -1.98 1.90
CA LEU A 839 25.83 -2.00 2.72
C LEU A 839 25.65 -2.82 4.01
N SER A 840 24.50 -2.69 4.70
CA SER A 840 24.25 -3.51 5.90
C SER A 840 24.11 -4.98 5.52
N ASN A 841 23.46 -5.30 4.40
CA ASN A 841 23.34 -6.67 3.90
C ASN A 841 24.69 -7.32 3.62
N LYS A 842 25.64 -6.58 3.01
CA LYS A 842 27.02 -7.04 2.82
C LYS A 842 27.77 -7.23 4.15
N LEU A 843 27.60 -6.31 5.11
CA LEU A 843 28.23 -6.42 6.43
C LEU A 843 27.65 -7.57 7.27
N ILE A 844 26.34 -7.85 7.16
CA ILE A 844 25.68 -8.97 7.82
C ILE A 844 26.15 -10.29 7.17
N TYR A 845 26.12 -10.42 5.84
CA TYR A 845 26.61 -11.62 5.15
C TYR A 845 28.08 -11.91 5.49
N ALA A 846 28.95 -10.89 5.44
CA ALA A 846 30.34 -10.99 5.88
C ALA A 846 30.44 -11.40 7.37
N GLY A 847 29.60 -10.84 8.24
CA GLY A 847 29.49 -11.23 9.65
C GLY A 847 29.12 -12.70 9.85
N TYR A 848 28.21 -13.26 9.04
CA TYR A 848 27.90 -14.68 9.04
C TYR A 848 29.06 -15.52 8.49
N THR A 849 29.69 -15.15 7.37
CA THR A 849 30.89 -15.89 6.88
C THR A 849 32.02 -15.90 7.92
N CYS A 850 32.23 -14.81 8.67
CA CYS A 850 33.24 -14.74 9.72
C CYS A 850 32.88 -15.58 10.95
N LYS A 851 31.60 -15.62 11.35
CA LYS A 851 31.11 -16.50 12.44
C LYS A 851 31.21 -17.99 12.08
N GLN A 852 30.74 -18.37 10.89
CA GLN A 852 30.85 -19.75 10.39
C GLN A 852 32.30 -20.14 10.07
N GLY A 853 33.16 -19.16 9.80
CA GLY A 853 34.52 -19.34 9.28
C GLY A 853 35.53 -20.04 10.19
N TRP A 854 35.19 -20.35 11.45
CA TRP A 854 36.13 -21.01 12.38
C TRP A 854 35.56 -22.20 13.17
N PHE A 855 34.24 -22.32 13.36
CA PHE A 855 33.67 -23.32 14.30
C PHE A 855 32.52 -24.21 13.81
N PHE A 856 31.73 -23.84 12.79
CA PHE A 856 30.44 -24.52 12.53
C PHE A 856 30.18 -24.94 11.06
N THR A 857 30.81 -26.04 10.66
CA THR A 857 30.04 -27.13 10.02
C THR A 857 29.02 -27.71 11.03
N GLN A 858 28.26 -28.77 10.70
CA GLN A 858 27.67 -29.57 11.80
C GLN A 858 28.81 -29.94 12.78
N CYS A 859 28.56 -29.76 14.09
CA CYS A 859 29.61 -29.76 15.11
C CYS A 859 30.01 -31.19 15.51
N ILE A 860 30.34 -31.98 14.50
CA ILE A 860 30.80 -33.36 14.61
C ILE A 860 32.11 -33.37 15.41
N SER A 861 32.12 -34.21 16.44
CA SER A 861 33.24 -34.38 17.38
C SER A 861 34.53 -34.72 16.65
N ASP A 862 34.45 -35.54 15.61
CA ASP A 862 35.53 -35.91 14.72
C ASP A 862 35.97 -34.74 13.78
N PRO A 863 37.25 -34.31 13.82
CA PRO A 863 37.81 -33.37 12.86
C PRO A 863 37.88 -33.88 11.40
N GLU A 864 38.01 -35.18 11.18
CA GLU A 864 38.20 -35.77 9.85
C GLU A 864 36.92 -35.63 9.01
N LEU A 865 35.75 -35.85 9.61
CA LEU A 865 34.44 -35.84 8.95
C LEU A 865 34.00 -34.46 8.42
N ARG A 866 34.63 -33.36 8.85
CA ARG A 866 34.20 -31.97 8.56
C ARG A 866 34.30 -31.53 7.08
N GLY A 867 34.84 -32.36 6.18
CA GLY A 867 35.13 -32.01 4.79
C GLY A 867 34.10 -32.53 3.80
N LEU A 868 33.70 -31.70 2.81
CA LEU A 868 32.74 -32.13 1.78
C LEU A 868 33.21 -33.38 1.01
N ARG A 869 34.53 -33.55 0.84
CA ARG A 869 35.15 -34.73 0.20
C ARG A 869 34.84 -36.09 0.86
N ASN A 870 34.26 -36.10 2.06
CA ASN A 870 33.93 -37.32 2.80
C ASN A 870 32.46 -37.74 2.57
N ILE A 871 31.61 -36.81 2.15
CA ILE A 871 30.16 -37.00 1.98
C ILE A 871 29.69 -36.77 0.54
N ILE A 872 30.37 -35.93 -0.23
CA ILE A 872 30.07 -35.64 -1.64
C ILE A 872 31.08 -36.35 -2.54
N ARG A 873 30.57 -37.15 -3.47
CA ARG A 873 31.25 -37.48 -4.72
C ARG A 873 30.69 -36.61 -5.83
N LEU A 874 31.59 -36.10 -6.67
CA LEU A 874 31.30 -35.23 -7.80
C LEU A 874 31.60 -36.00 -9.09
N SER A 875 30.59 -36.22 -9.91
CA SER A 875 30.71 -36.80 -11.24
C SER A 875 30.27 -35.76 -12.27
N ILE A 876 30.96 -35.67 -13.41
CA ILE A 876 30.66 -34.71 -14.47
C ILE A 876 30.59 -35.37 -15.84
N LYS A 877 29.90 -34.75 -16.79
CA LYS A 877 30.12 -35.00 -18.23
C LYS A 877 30.79 -33.78 -18.83
N LYS A 878 31.84 -33.99 -19.61
CA LYS A 878 32.46 -32.95 -20.45
C LYS A 878 31.61 -32.69 -21.70
N MET A 879 31.88 -31.58 -22.39
CA MET A 879 31.28 -31.30 -23.69
C MET A 879 31.48 -32.50 -24.63
N ASP A 880 30.42 -32.88 -25.35
CA ASP A 880 30.35 -34.02 -26.28
C ASP A 880 30.68 -35.42 -25.69
N SER A 881 30.84 -35.55 -24.37
CA SER A 881 31.01 -36.85 -23.69
C SER A 881 29.69 -37.46 -23.25
N SER A 882 29.45 -38.72 -23.63
CA SER A 882 28.38 -39.56 -23.07
C SER A 882 28.73 -40.13 -21.69
N GLU A 883 30.02 -40.25 -21.36
CA GLU A 883 30.52 -40.89 -20.15
C GLU A 883 30.62 -39.92 -18.96
N TRP A 884 30.47 -40.46 -17.74
CA TRP A 884 30.63 -39.74 -16.48
C TRP A 884 32.08 -39.86 -15.96
N GLU A 885 32.68 -38.75 -15.57
CA GLU A 885 34.04 -38.65 -15.01
C GLU A 885 33.99 -38.24 -13.54
N ASN A 886 34.60 -39.04 -12.65
CA ASN A 886 34.64 -38.76 -11.21
C ASN A 886 35.76 -37.78 -10.85
N ILE A 887 35.38 -36.62 -10.30
CA ILE A 887 36.29 -35.51 -9.98
C ILE A 887 36.55 -35.45 -8.47
N PRO A 888 37.82 -35.60 -8.00
CA PRO A 888 38.12 -35.64 -6.58
C PRO A 888 37.94 -34.28 -5.90
N VAL A 889 36.93 -34.17 -5.03
CA VAL A 889 36.67 -32.98 -4.20
C VAL A 889 37.89 -32.70 -3.30
N PRO A 890 38.52 -31.51 -3.36
CA PRO A 890 39.73 -31.24 -2.59
C PRO A 890 39.45 -31.15 -1.08
N SER A 891 40.31 -31.74 -0.25
CA SER A 891 40.18 -31.79 1.23
C SER A 891 40.09 -30.43 1.93
N SER A 892 40.47 -29.34 1.26
CA SER A 892 40.38 -27.97 1.77
C SER A 892 39.08 -27.24 1.39
N VAL A 893 38.16 -27.86 0.64
CA VAL A 893 36.89 -27.27 0.18
C VAL A 893 35.75 -27.56 1.16
N ARG A 894 34.94 -26.53 1.44
CA ARG A 894 33.78 -26.55 2.36
C ARG A 894 32.48 -26.03 1.74
N ALA A 895 32.54 -25.45 0.54
CA ALA A 895 31.39 -25.24 -0.34
C ALA A 895 31.78 -25.51 -1.79
N ILE A 896 30.92 -26.20 -2.54
CA ILE A 896 31.03 -26.37 -4.00
C ILE A 896 29.97 -25.46 -4.63
N VAL A 897 30.35 -24.74 -5.68
CA VAL A 897 29.45 -23.90 -6.49
C VAL A 897 29.54 -24.36 -7.93
N ALA A 898 28.39 -24.54 -8.58
CA ALA A 898 28.25 -24.77 -10.01
C ALA A 898 27.58 -23.52 -10.62
N LEU A 899 28.32 -22.79 -11.45
CA LEU A 899 28.02 -21.42 -11.86
C LEU A 899 27.86 -21.32 -13.39
N ASN A 900 26.78 -20.67 -13.83
CA ASN A 900 26.42 -20.46 -15.24
C ASN A 900 26.88 -19.10 -15.79
N LEU A 901 27.36 -18.20 -14.93
CA LEU A 901 27.78 -16.85 -15.31
C LEU A 901 29.29 -16.68 -15.09
N HIS A 902 29.96 -15.90 -15.92
CA HIS A 902 31.36 -15.51 -15.74
C HIS A 902 31.64 -14.67 -14.46
N ASN A 903 30.64 -14.47 -13.59
CA ASN A 903 30.73 -13.68 -12.37
C ASN A 903 29.79 -14.21 -11.27
N TYR A 904 30.15 -13.94 -10.02
CA TYR A 904 29.54 -14.48 -8.79
C TYR A 904 29.46 -13.38 -7.72
N ALA A 905 28.44 -13.47 -6.87
CA ALA A 905 28.30 -12.74 -5.60
C ALA A 905 28.60 -11.22 -5.69
N SER A 906 27.67 -10.46 -6.28
CA SER A 906 27.83 -9.06 -6.69
C SER A 906 28.70 -8.83 -7.93
N GLY A 907 28.70 -9.79 -8.86
CA GLY A 907 29.33 -9.71 -10.18
C GLY A 907 30.83 -9.53 -10.12
N ARG A 908 31.50 -10.40 -9.37
CA ARG A 908 32.97 -10.54 -9.33
C ARG A 908 33.38 -11.81 -10.05
N ASN A 909 34.48 -11.78 -10.81
CA ASN A 909 35.00 -13.01 -11.40
C ASN A 909 35.72 -13.82 -10.30
N PRO A 910 35.24 -15.01 -9.92
CA PRO A 910 35.76 -15.73 -8.75
C PRO A 910 37.16 -16.33 -8.96
N TRP A 911 37.64 -16.50 -10.20
CA TRP A 911 39.03 -16.88 -10.51
C TRP A 911 39.88 -15.69 -10.98
N GLY A 912 39.26 -14.61 -11.45
CA GLY A 912 39.90 -13.47 -12.07
C GLY A 912 40.21 -13.71 -13.55
N ASN A 913 41.09 -12.90 -14.14
CA ASN A 913 41.50 -13.09 -15.54
C ASN A 913 42.49 -14.27 -15.62
N LEU A 914 41.97 -15.46 -15.91
CA LEU A 914 42.80 -16.63 -16.24
C LEU A 914 43.63 -16.34 -17.49
N LYS A 915 44.86 -16.84 -17.52
CA LYS A 915 45.71 -16.73 -18.72
C LYS A 915 45.35 -17.81 -19.74
N PRO A 916 45.54 -17.58 -21.05
CA PRO A 916 45.31 -18.59 -22.08
C PRO A 916 46.05 -19.92 -21.82
N GLU A 917 47.30 -19.86 -21.35
CA GLU A 917 48.10 -21.07 -21.12
C GLU A 917 47.62 -21.87 -19.87
N TYR A 918 46.82 -21.26 -18.99
CA TYR A 918 46.14 -21.96 -17.91
C TYR A 918 44.90 -22.70 -18.41
N LEU A 919 44.10 -22.04 -19.25
CA LEU A 919 42.90 -22.59 -19.86
C LEU A 919 43.24 -23.81 -20.73
N GLU A 920 44.20 -23.64 -21.65
CA GLU A 920 44.73 -24.73 -22.50
C GLU A 920 45.25 -25.91 -21.66
N LYS A 921 46.09 -25.63 -20.65
CA LYS A 921 46.64 -26.68 -19.75
C LYS A 921 45.56 -27.40 -18.92
N ARG A 922 44.38 -26.83 -18.77
CA ARG A 922 43.23 -27.45 -18.08
C ARG A 922 42.24 -28.11 -19.02
N GLY A 923 42.29 -27.83 -20.32
CA GLY A 923 41.21 -28.15 -21.25
C GLY A 923 39.94 -27.34 -20.96
N PHE A 924 40.09 -26.10 -20.49
CA PHE A 924 38.97 -25.20 -20.18
C PHE A 924 38.78 -24.14 -21.27
N VAL A 925 37.53 -23.71 -21.48
CA VAL A 925 37.16 -22.57 -22.35
C VAL A 925 36.93 -21.29 -21.54
N GLU A 926 36.75 -20.14 -22.19
CA GLU A 926 36.36 -18.89 -21.53
C GLU A 926 34.84 -18.88 -21.26
N ALA A 927 34.44 -18.82 -19.99
CA ALA A 927 33.05 -18.87 -19.52
C ALA A 927 32.13 -17.84 -20.21
N GLN A 928 31.06 -18.30 -20.83
CA GLN A 928 29.96 -17.48 -21.36
C GLN A 928 28.66 -17.84 -20.63
N SER A 929 27.55 -17.18 -20.96
CA SER A 929 26.25 -17.46 -20.32
C SER A 929 25.39 -18.46 -21.10
N ASP A 930 25.93 -18.95 -22.22
CA ASP A 930 25.23 -19.66 -23.29
C ASP A 930 26.11 -20.70 -24.01
N ASP A 931 27.29 -21.02 -23.44
CA ASP A 931 28.24 -22.00 -23.99
C ASP A 931 27.86 -23.47 -23.75
N GLY A 932 26.87 -23.74 -22.90
CA GLY A 932 26.44 -25.08 -22.52
C GLY A 932 27.27 -25.75 -21.43
N LEU A 933 28.03 -24.99 -20.63
CA LEU A 933 28.86 -25.49 -19.55
C LEU A 933 28.53 -24.81 -18.20
N LEU A 934 28.75 -25.56 -17.12
CA LEU A 934 28.79 -25.04 -15.75
C LEU A 934 30.22 -25.01 -15.24
N GLU A 935 30.57 -23.89 -14.62
CA GLU A 935 31.85 -23.67 -13.95
C GLU A 935 31.80 -24.17 -12.51
N ILE A 936 32.60 -25.20 -12.21
CA ILE A 936 32.64 -25.82 -10.88
C ILE A 936 33.83 -25.25 -10.10
N PHE A 937 33.56 -24.60 -8.97
CA PHE A 937 34.61 -24.10 -8.07
C PHE A 937 34.35 -24.38 -6.60
N GLY A 938 35.43 -24.37 -5.81
CA GLY A 938 35.43 -24.68 -4.39
C GLY A 938 35.90 -23.52 -3.51
N LEU A 939 35.08 -23.16 -2.52
CA LEU A 939 35.42 -22.22 -1.45
C LEU A 939 35.96 -23.01 -0.23
N LYS A 940 36.96 -22.43 0.46
CA LYS A 940 37.73 -23.16 1.50
C LYS A 940 37.27 -22.91 2.94
N GLN A 941 36.96 -21.67 3.27
CA GLN A 941 36.64 -21.18 4.62
C GLN A 941 35.78 -19.91 4.46
N GLY A 942 35.07 -19.49 5.50
CA GLY A 942 34.17 -18.31 5.41
C GLY A 942 34.89 -17.01 5.03
N TRP A 943 36.07 -16.74 5.59
CA TRP A 943 36.88 -15.58 5.17
C TRP A 943 37.37 -15.69 3.73
N HIS A 944 37.62 -16.90 3.21
CA HIS A 944 37.99 -17.09 1.80
C HIS A 944 36.82 -16.74 0.88
N ALA A 945 35.59 -17.13 1.22
CA ALA A 945 34.40 -16.66 0.50
C ALA A 945 34.30 -15.13 0.49
N SER A 946 34.40 -14.48 1.66
CA SER A 946 34.37 -13.02 1.77
C SER A 946 35.48 -12.32 0.96
N LEU A 947 36.70 -12.87 0.88
CA LEU A 947 37.79 -12.29 0.10
C LEU A 947 37.64 -12.53 -1.43
N VAL A 948 37.02 -13.63 -1.85
CA VAL A 948 36.62 -13.86 -3.26
C VAL A 948 35.55 -12.85 -3.67
N MET A 949 34.55 -12.60 -2.82
CA MET A 949 33.47 -11.61 -3.05
C MET A 949 33.96 -10.15 -3.15
N VAL A 950 35.24 -9.88 -2.86
CA VAL A 950 35.89 -8.58 -3.07
C VAL A 950 37.13 -8.63 -3.97
N GLU A 951 37.35 -9.74 -4.69
CA GLU A 951 38.46 -9.94 -5.65
C GLU A 951 39.87 -9.84 -5.04
N LEU A 952 40.03 -10.10 -3.74
CA LEU A 952 41.32 -10.06 -3.06
C LEU A 952 42.11 -11.39 -3.18
N ILE A 953 41.41 -12.52 -3.37
CA ILE A 953 42.00 -13.83 -3.71
C ILE A 953 41.06 -14.62 -4.62
N SER A 954 41.61 -15.49 -5.47
CA SER A 954 40.85 -16.39 -6.35
C SER A 954 40.34 -17.63 -5.61
N ALA A 955 39.11 -18.04 -5.93
CA ALA A 955 38.54 -19.33 -5.56
C ALA A 955 39.31 -20.49 -6.23
N LYS A 956 39.12 -21.73 -5.73
CA LYS A 956 39.71 -22.90 -6.39
C LYS A 956 38.77 -23.39 -7.49
N HIS A 957 39.05 -23.02 -8.74
CA HIS A 957 38.46 -23.66 -9.93
C HIS A 957 38.75 -25.17 -9.92
N ILE A 958 37.74 -26.00 -10.20
CA ILE A 958 37.79 -27.47 -10.12
C ILE A 958 37.66 -28.08 -11.52
N ALA A 959 36.56 -27.80 -12.24
CA ALA A 959 36.25 -28.37 -13.55
C ALA A 959 35.20 -27.51 -14.30
N GLN A 960 35.04 -27.77 -15.60
CA GLN A 960 33.89 -27.36 -16.42
C GLN A 960 33.05 -28.59 -16.78
N ALA A 961 31.72 -28.47 -16.85
CA ALA A 961 30.82 -29.61 -17.04
C ALA A 961 29.55 -29.28 -17.84
N ALA A 962 29.17 -30.13 -18.80
CA ALA A 962 27.90 -30.08 -19.52
C ALA A 962 26.75 -30.79 -18.77
N ALA A 963 27.09 -31.62 -17.77
CA ALA A 963 26.17 -32.16 -16.77
C ALA A 963 26.95 -32.47 -15.48
N ILE A 964 26.29 -32.37 -14.33
CA ILE A 964 26.87 -32.63 -13.00
C ILE A 964 25.97 -33.63 -12.27
N ARG A 965 26.58 -34.56 -11.54
CA ARG A 965 25.93 -35.39 -10.52
C ARG A 965 26.68 -35.26 -9.20
N LEU A 966 25.94 -35.05 -8.12
CA LEU A 966 26.44 -35.12 -6.75
C LEU A 966 25.80 -36.33 -6.06
N GLU A 967 26.60 -37.31 -5.66
CA GLU A 967 26.17 -38.34 -4.70
C GLU A 967 26.52 -37.82 -3.30
N ILE A 968 25.51 -37.71 -2.43
CA ILE A 968 25.62 -37.18 -1.06
C ILE A 968 25.29 -38.30 -0.07
N LYS A 969 26.30 -38.87 0.57
CA LYS A 969 26.16 -39.90 1.61
C LYS A 969 25.97 -39.24 2.98
N GLY A 970 24.84 -39.49 3.64
CA GLY A 970 24.52 -38.91 4.95
C GLY A 970 25.39 -39.46 6.08
N GLY A 971 25.19 -40.74 6.45
CA GLY A 971 25.91 -41.38 7.54
C GLY A 971 25.69 -40.66 8.87
N GLN A 972 26.71 -39.92 9.35
CA GLN A 972 26.61 -39.09 10.55
C GLN A 972 26.05 -37.68 10.30
N TRP A 973 25.94 -37.23 9.05
CA TRP A 973 25.36 -35.93 8.70
C TRP A 973 23.84 -36.07 8.54
N ARG A 974 23.07 -35.35 9.36
CA ARG A 974 21.60 -35.33 9.30
C ARG A 974 21.04 -34.35 8.26
N ASP A 975 21.82 -33.33 7.90
CA ASP A 975 21.41 -32.25 7.00
C ASP A 975 22.57 -31.80 6.10
N ALA A 976 22.24 -31.41 4.87
CA ALA A 976 23.04 -30.55 4.02
C ALA A 976 22.38 -29.16 3.89
N TYR A 977 23.17 -28.14 3.56
CA TYR A 977 22.64 -26.84 3.12
C TYR A 977 22.86 -26.70 1.62
N MET A 978 21.81 -26.34 0.89
CA MET A 978 21.81 -26.15 -0.57
C MET A 978 21.23 -24.78 -0.91
N GLN A 979 21.58 -24.25 -2.10
CA GLN A 979 21.15 -22.94 -2.55
C GLN A 979 21.05 -22.88 -4.07
N MET A 980 20.02 -22.20 -4.58
CA MET A 980 19.75 -22.04 -6.00
C MET A 980 19.38 -20.58 -6.29
N ASP A 981 20.13 -19.90 -7.17
CA ASP A 981 19.93 -18.50 -7.61
C ASP A 981 19.78 -17.40 -6.52
N GLY A 982 20.10 -17.72 -5.27
CA GLY A 982 19.94 -16.83 -4.11
C GLY A 982 18.96 -17.31 -3.05
N GLU A 983 18.23 -18.41 -3.31
CA GLU A 983 17.24 -19.03 -2.43
C GLU A 983 17.85 -20.30 -1.78
N PRO A 984 18.12 -20.29 -0.46
CA PRO A 984 18.78 -21.38 0.25
C PRO A 984 17.81 -22.24 1.10
N TRP A 985 18.06 -23.53 1.19
CA TRP A 985 17.29 -24.46 2.05
C TRP A 985 18.19 -25.44 2.81
N LYS A 986 17.58 -26.12 3.80
CA LYS A 986 18.17 -27.17 4.62
C LYS A 986 17.62 -28.51 4.13
N GLN A 987 18.44 -29.25 3.40
CA GLN A 987 18.08 -30.57 2.86
C GLN A 987 18.36 -31.64 3.92
N PRO A 988 17.35 -32.34 4.47
CA PRO A 988 17.60 -33.51 5.32
C PRO A 988 18.27 -34.62 4.50
N LEU A 989 19.08 -35.45 5.17
CA LEU A 989 19.77 -36.60 4.58
C LEU A 989 19.31 -37.88 5.29
N ASN A 990 19.22 -38.97 4.53
CA ASN A 990 19.06 -40.33 5.07
C ASN A 990 20.44 -40.85 5.55
N PRO A 991 20.54 -41.52 6.71
CA PRO A 991 21.82 -42.01 7.23
C PRO A 991 22.39 -43.22 6.46
N GLU A 992 21.53 -44.05 5.86
CA GLU A 992 21.89 -45.31 5.18
C GLU A 992 22.05 -45.11 3.67
N TYR A 993 21.11 -44.39 3.06
CA TYR A 993 21.01 -44.23 1.59
C TYR A 993 21.51 -42.87 1.10
N SER A 994 22.08 -42.85 -0.10
CA SER A 994 22.61 -41.61 -0.71
C SER A 994 21.48 -40.71 -1.23
N THR A 995 21.60 -39.40 -1.00
CA THR A 995 20.80 -38.37 -1.68
C THR A 995 21.53 -37.93 -2.95
N PHE A 996 20.83 -37.82 -4.07
CA PHE A 996 21.42 -37.45 -5.36
C PHE A 996 20.97 -36.06 -5.81
N VAL A 997 21.88 -35.29 -6.42
CA VAL A 997 21.57 -34.05 -7.14
C VAL A 997 22.09 -34.16 -8.56
N ASP A 998 21.19 -34.21 -9.53
CA ASP A 998 21.49 -34.19 -10.97
C ASP A 998 21.27 -32.78 -11.53
N ILE A 999 22.25 -32.25 -12.26
CA ILE A 999 22.18 -30.94 -12.92
C ILE A 999 22.49 -31.09 -14.42
N LYS A 1000 21.54 -30.72 -15.29
CA LYS A 1000 21.62 -30.92 -16.75
C LYS A 1000 21.06 -29.69 -17.48
N LYS A 1001 21.60 -29.33 -18.65
CA LYS A 1001 21.08 -28.20 -19.43
C LYS A 1001 19.65 -28.51 -19.91
N ARG A 1002 18.67 -27.64 -19.59
CA ARG A 1002 17.23 -27.91 -19.81
C ARG A 1002 16.87 -28.03 -21.30
N TRP A 1003 17.54 -27.27 -22.18
CA TRP A 1003 17.23 -27.18 -23.62
C TRP A 1003 18.48 -27.35 -24.51
N LYS A 1004 18.35 -28.03 -25.65
CA LYS A 1004 19.42 -28.19 -26.65
C LYS A 1004 19.43 -27.06 -27.71
N SER A 1005 19.22 -25.81 -27.26
CA SER A 1005 18.95 -24.62 -28.09
C SER A 1005 17.54 -24.60 -28.72
N PRO A 1006 16.86 -23.45 -28.85
CA PRO A 1006 17.25 -22.12 -28.36
C PRO A 1006 17.25 -22.01 -26.83
N SER A 1007 18.12 -21.16 -26.28
CA SER A 1007 18.14 -20.85 -24.85
C SER A 1007 17.27 -19.62 -24.54
N PRO A 1008 16.82 -19.42 -23.28
CA PRO A 1008 16.24 -18.17 -22.83
C PRO A 1008 17.09 -16.94 -23.18
N CYS A 1009 16.46 -15.77 -23.35
CA CYS A 1009 17.13 -14.57 -23.85
C CYS A 1009 16.94 -13.37 -22.93
N LEU A 1010 18.05 -12.73 -22.55
CA LEU A 1010 18.07 -11.45 -21.84
C LEU A 1010 18.44 -10.30 -22.79
N ALA A 1011 17.82 -9.14 -22.60
CA ALA A 1011 18.20 -7.92 -23.30
C ALA A 1011 19.53 -7.39 -22.72
N GLY A 1012 20.62 -7.54 -23.47
CA GLY A 1012 21.96 -7.07 -23.12
C GLY A 1012 22.11 -5.54 -23.12
N ALA A 1013 23.19 -5.07 -22.49
CA ALA A 1013 23.69 -3.72 -22.71
C ALA A 1013 24.52 -3.67 -23.99
N ALA A 1014 24.29 -2.66 -24.84
CA ALA A 1014 25.22 -2.39 -25.93
C ALA A 1014 26.63 -2.10 -25.37
N LYS A 1015 27.60 -2.97 -25.66
CA LYS A 1015 29.02 -2.71 -25.38
C LYS A 1015 29.41 -1.41 -26.11
N LYS A 1016 30.19 -0.54 -25.45
CA LYS A 1016 30.72 0.68 -26.09
C LYS A 1016 31.75 0.33 -27.16
N ILE A 1017 31.29 0.09 -28.39
CA ILE A 1017 32.16 0.08 -29.57
C ILE A 1017 32.36 1.52 -30.04
N PHE A 1018 33.30 2.21 -29.40
CA PHE A 1018 33.90 3.45 -29.91
C PHE A 1018 35.40 3.22 -30.11
N SER A 1019 35.72 2.31 -31.03
CA SER A 1019 37.07 2.13 -31.56
C SER A 1019 37.42 3.28 -32.49
N PHE A 1020 37.76 4.44 -31.93
CA PHE A 1020 38.38 5.51 -32.70
C PHE A 1020 39.75 5.04 -33.20
N GLN A 1021 39.82 4.68 -34.48
CA GLN A 1021 41.10 4.64 -35.19
C GLN A 1021 41.64 6.07 -35.20
N LEU A 1022 42.80 6.27 -34.55
CA LEU A 1022 43.52 7.55 -34.56
C LEU A 1022 44.19 7.75 -35.93
N GLY A 1023 43.40 8.17 -36.91
CA GLY A 1023 43.90 8.72 -38.17
C GLY A 1023 44.68 10.00 -37.89
N THR A 1024 46.00 9.95 -37.99
CA THR A 1024 46.91 11.03 -37.62
C THR A 1024 47.01 12.14 -38.68
N GLN A 1025 45.89 12.82 -38.94
CA GLN A 1025 45.94 14.11 -39.64
C GLN A 1025 46.43 15.19 -38.68
N ARG A 1026 47.60 15.77 -38.98
CA ARG A 1026 48.07 17.01 -38.35
C ARG A 1026 47.24 18.18 -38.87
N LEU A 1027 46.54 18.88 -37.98
CA LEU A 1027 46.02 20.21 -38.28
C LEU A 1027 47.12 21.26 -38.06
N ASN A 1028 47.05 22.33 -38.86
CA ASN A 1028 48.05 23.39 -38.93
C ASN A 1028 47.76 24.44 -37.85
N PRO A 1029 48.74 24.90 -37.05
CA PRO A 1029 48.47 25.68 -35.84
C PRO A 1029 48.33 27.20 -36.11
N ASN A 1030 47.54 27.59 -37.12
CA ASN A 1030 47.72 28.89 -37.78
C ASN A 1030 46.43 29.63 -38.22
N ASP A 1031 45.26 29.16 -37.81
CA ASP A 1031 43.97 29.83 -38.03
C ASP A 1031 43.35 30.23 -36.67
N ASP A 1032 43.13 31.53 -36.45
CA ASP A 1032 42.63 32.12 -35.20
C ASP A 1032 41.10 32.29 -35.16
N TRP A 1033 40.56 32.39 -33.94
CA TRP A 1033 39.15 32.69 -33.52
C TRP A 1033 38.14 31.54 -33.52
#